data_AF-W5T602-F1
#
_entry.id   AF-W5T602-F1
#
_cell.length_a   1.000
_cell.length_b   1.000
_cell.length_c   1.000
_cell.angle_alpha   90.00
_cell.angle_beta   90.00
_cell.angle_gamma   90.00
#
_symmetry.space_group_name_H-M   'P 1'
#
loop_
_entity.id
_entity.type
_entity.pdbx_description
1 polymer ?
#
loop_
_entity_poly.entity_id
_entity_poly.type
_entity_poly.pdbx_seq_one_letter_code
_entity_poly.pdbx_strand_id
1 'polypeptide(L)'
;MPVQGVRGPLVGNVGGAILPLKKHEEEDSAKDEVDEVGGVDKDELDEVDESMKDRINKLKDRFGTFPKGEKVFRRIQIIVTSPDIARAKGYKTYTGAEFCSFLESLNDTSINGIIEPLREILEVKDEISRVMGDIKAKESIKNLIDEIKLKDKGYGEALKGAFNNPKIEDVLVGIRDSVSKYKAEFAKIKTDVEKVLELEKADIYDQVVEKGEKIYDRLSGNERAVIEYMRDALTDPSIETSGDRAYTDDEFYHFLGSLSDVNVRNFTAHMKLKEQDEALRAIEDVKTESLRANLKAGLELKAKECKSVLRRLCRKPIDKEHRDIIIEGFNKYEAGIARIKTTAEEFVRFENLYASLPDDKSAVIEYIRSVVTDPGIGSDKGYKTYSDPEFDLLLVKLGINKIETVISHYLTVASGKAATKAIIDGVRGETLRGEFEGRFDLNYQEYELALKGKFSTSELLDLSFESKYVEEFIKIKADAEKAIRGENLYLSLQDNEREVVDYMQSVMFDPSIRGRLIKSTCTELKFYHLLSNWDIVRLREIIGIHLDILKLQEQTLNTIGNIKRKASKRDWQHDFDNAKYTYLCALKDSLIGPDPLRDYSGFKKFDFDDIIFDAESVIKYENLYAALSDEELGAIEHIRSVVTDPNIRDSEGNKYSEEYTYTEFEGFLDALDVIKVRDIARVYLDICSAREDALRAIGNVTREDSKQELKRKFDDYNKIYLSDMKFFIIDSDSDSMYEKIMDVNYKSRHVNAFNAIKDQAISLP
;
A
#
# COMPACT_ATOMS: atom_id res chain seq x y z
N MET A 1 -9.49 55.11 -86.42
CA MET A 1 -10.63 55.59 -87.23
C MET A 1 -11.89 55.50 -86.39
N PRO A 2 -12.77 56.49 -86.47
CA PRO A 2 -12.92 57.38 -85.32
C PRO A 2 -14.38 57.58 -84.85
N VAL A 3 -14.52 58.36 -83.77
CA VAL A 3 -15.67 59.24 -83.43
C VAL A 3 -16.85 58.58 -82.72
N GLN A 4 -17.42 59.09 -81.61
CA GLN A 4 -17.12 60.13 -80.60
C GLN A 4 -18.30 60.05 -79.58
N GLY A 5 -18.10 60.63 -78.39
CA GLY A 5 -19.16 61.40 -77.73
C GLY A 5 -19.64 60.85 -76.38
N VAL A 6 -18.92 60.98 -75.25
CA VAL A 6 -18.79 62.19 -74.39
C VAL A 6 -20.11 62.46 -73.64
N ARG A 7 -20.24 62.52 -72.30
CA ARG A 7 -19.43 63.14 -71.23
C ARG A 7 -19.94 62.66 -69.84
N GLY A 8 -19.04 62.49 -68.86
CA GLY A 8 -19.35 62.43 -67.40
C GLY A 8 -19.57 63.83 -66.81
N PRO A 9 -19.11 64.18 -65.57
CA PRO A 9 -18.61 63.37 -64.44
C PRO A 9 -19.07 63.90 -63.04
N LEU A 10 -18.41 63.46 -61.96
CA LEU A 10 -18.05 64.13 -60.67
C LEU A 10 -18.39 63.26 -59.44
N VAL A 11 -17.43 62.58 -58.79
CA VAL A 11 -16.33 63.03 -57.88
C VAL A 11 -16.76 63.08 -56.39
N GLY A 12 -16.11 62.21 -55.60
CA GLY A 12 -15.67 62.44 -54.21
C GLY A 12 -16.74 62.38 -53.11
N ASN A 13 -16.47 62.06 -51.84
CA ASN A 13 -15.24 61.73 -51.14
C ASN A 13 -15.62 61.37 -49.67
N VAL A 14 -14.71 60.72 -48.94
CA VAL A 14 -14.54 60.66 -47.47
C VAL A 14 -15.53 59.83 -46.62
N GLY A 15 -14.95 58.96 -45.79
CA GLY A 15 -15.64 58.17 -44.77
C GLY A 15 -16.01 58.93 -43.48
N GLY A 16 -16.80 58.25 -42.65
CA GLY A 16 -17.19 58.68 -41.32
C GLY A 16 -17.81 57.50 -40.59
N ALA A 17 -17.38 57.28 -39.35
CA ALA A 17 -17.61 56.09 -38.56
C ALA A 17 -18.78 56.21 -37.57
N ILE A 18 -19.12 55.08 -36.96
CA ILE A 18 -19.79 54.87 -35.63
C ILE A 18 -21.34 54.94 -35.58
N LEU A 19 -21.94 53.74 -35.37
CA LEU A 19 -22.98 53.28 -34.41
C LEU A 19 -23.87 54.32 -33.66
N PRO A 20 -24.98 53.90 -32.98
CA PRO A 20 -25.91 52.78 -33.16
C PRO A 20 -27.39 53.23 -33.09
N LEU A 21 -28.36 52.42 -33.52
CA LEU A 21 -29.77 52.61 -33.15
C LEU A 21 -30.37 51.35 -32.52
N LYS A 22 -30.93 51.59 -31.34
CA LYS A 22 -31.52 50.67 -30.38
C LYS A 22 -32.68 49.89 -30.99
N LYS A 23 -32.74 48.60 -30.65
CA LYS A 23 -33.99 47.83 -30.65
C LYS A 23 -34.90 48.37 -29.55
N HIS A 24 -36.10 48.80 -29.93
CA HIS A 24 -37.29 48.81 -29.08
C HIS A 24 -38.36 47.99 -29.80
N GLU A 25 -38.98 47.11 -29.03
CA GLU A 25 -40.39 46.69 -29.08
C GLU A 25 -40.96 46.13 -30.40
N GLU A 26 -41.21 44.82 -30.42
CA GLU A 26 -42.31 44.24 -31.18
C GLU A 26 -43.30 43.63 -30.18
N GLU A 27 -44.33 44.43 -29.89
CA GLU A 27 -45.63 44.01 -29.37
C GLU A 27 -46.45 43.36 -30.49
N ASP A 28 -47.22 42.35 -30.09
CA ASP A 28 -48.36 41.77 -30.81
C ASP A 28 -49.22 42.81 -31.53
N SER A 29 -49.26 42.75 -32.86
CA SER A 29 -50.43 43.17 -33.65
C SER A 29 -50.35 42.60 -35.06
N ALA A 30 -50.86 41.38 -35.23
CA ALA A 30 -51.19 40.86 -36.55
C ALA A 30 -52.37 41.68 -37.11
N LYS A 31 -52.03 42.55 -38.07
CA LYS A 31 -52.95 43.34 -38.88
C LYS A 31 -53.80 42.42 -39.75
N ASP A 32 -55.11 42.62 -39.66
CA ASP A 32 -56.08 42.25 -40.68
C ASP A 32 -55.73 42.97 -42.00
N GLU A 33 -55.30 42.23 -43.02
CA GLU A 33 -55.40 42.66 -44.42
C GLU A 33 -56.27 41.66 -45.21
N VAL A 34 -57.52 42.09 -45.39
CA VAL A 34 -58.34 42.11 -46.62
C VAL A 34 -58.20 40.93 -47.61
N ASP A 35 -59.31 40.23 -47.83
CA ASP A 35 -59.64 39.67 -49.15
C ASP A 35 -60.97 40.27 -49.64
N GLU A 36 -60.83 41.24 -50.55
CA GLU A 36 -61.81 41.61 -51.55
C GLU A 36 -61.95 40.47 -52.55
N VAL A 37 -63.16 39.96 -52.79
CA VAL A 37 -63.57 39.59 -54.15
C VAL A 37 -65.05 39.88 -54.33
N GLY A 38 -65.35 40.75 -55.29
CA GLY A 38 -66.65 40.82 -55.95
C GLY A 38 -67.33 42.16 -55.76
N GLY A 39 -66.99 43.11 -56.64
CA GLY A 39 -67.61 44.43 -56.71
C GLY A 39 -69.12 44.37 -56.74
N VAL A 40 -69.71 45.16 -55.86
CA VAL A 40 -71.01 45.81 -56.04
C VAL A 40 -70.77 47.25 -55.62
N ASP A 41 -71.22 48.16 -56.47
CA ASP A 41 -71.03 49.59 -56.36
C ASP A 41 -71.32 50.12 -54.95
N LYS A 42 -70.42 51.01 -54.49
CA LYS A 42 -70.48 51.68 -53.20
C LYS A 42 -71.49 52.83 -53.17
N ASP A 43 -72.40 52.86 -54.13
CA ASP A 43 -73.41 53.89 -54.33
C ASP A 43 -74.78 53.19 -54.50
N GLU A 44 -75.49 53.02 -53.37
CA GLU A 44 -76.95 52.97 -53.22
C GLU A 44 -77.29 52.34 -51.85
N LEU A 45 -77.15 53.13 -50.78
CA LEU A 45 -78.00 52.99 -49.60
C LEU A 45 -78.43 54.39 -49.20
N ASP A 46 -79.61 54.73 -49.73
CA ASP A 46 -80.43 55.90 -49.47
C ASP A 46 -80.49 56.29 -47.98
N GLU A 47 -80.65 57.58 -47.72
CA GLU A 47 -81.01 58.25 -46.46
C GLU A 47 -81.47 57.30 -45.33
N VAL A 48 -80.51 56.77 -44.56
CA VAL A 48 -80.81 56.07 -43.31
C VAL A 48 -80.90 57.12 -42.21
N ASP A 49 -82.14 57.44 -41.85
CA ASP A 49 -82.58 58.13 -40.63
C ASP A 49 -81.62 57.84 -39.45
N GLU A 50 -81.13 58.88 -38.77
CA GLU A 50 -80.17 58.79 -37.66
C GLU A 50 -80.67 57.84 -36.56
N SER A 51 -81.99 57.71 -36.45
CA SER A 51 -82.73 56.71 -35.65
C SER A 51 -82.39 55.24 -35.98
N MET A 52 -82.26 54.88 -37.27
CA MET A 52 -81.98 53.51 -37.72
C MET A 52 -80.53 53.09 -37.44
N LYS A 53 -79.58 54.03 -37.51
CA LYS A 53 -78.18 53.78 -37.10
C LYS A 53 -78.10 53.49 -35.60
N ASP A 54 -78.83 54.24 -34.78
CA ASP A 54 -78.88 54.03 -33.34
C ASP A 54 -79.51 52.67 -32.96
N ARG A 55 -80.59 52.26 -33.66
CA ARG A 55 -81.20 50.92 -33.49
C ARG A 55 -80.24 49.78 -33.83
N ILE A 56 -79.52 49.89 -34.94
CA ILE A 56 -78.52 48.88 -35.35
C ILE A 56 -77.39 48.80 -34.32
N ASN A 57 -76.89 49.93 -33.82
CA ASN A 57 -75.82 49.94 -32.83
C ASN A 57 -76.26 49.32 -31.49
N LYS A 58 -77.47 49.62 -31.00
CA LYS A 58 -78.03 48.95 -29.82
C LYS A 58 -78.16 47.44 -29.98
N LEU A 59 -78.58 46.97 -31.15
CA LEU A 59 -78.63 45.54 -31.45
C LEU A 59 -77.23 44.91 -31.56
N LYS A 60 -76.25 45.61 -32.14
CA LYS A 60 -74.85 45.17 -32.17
C LYS A 60 -74.28 45.03 -30.76
N ASP A 61 -74.52 45.99 -29.87
CA ASP A 61 -74.08 45.92 -28.48
C ASP A 61 -74.73 44.73 -27.77
N ARG A 62 -76.03 44.53 -27.98
CA ARG A 62 -76.78 43.40 -27.41
C ARG A 62 -76.26 42.04 -27.91
N PHE A 63 -76.04 41.88 -29.21
CA PHE A 63 -75.42 40.67 -29.77
C PHE A 63 -73.95 40.53 -29.37
N GLY A 64 -73.24 41.64 -29.18
CA GLY A 64 -71.85 41.71 -28.76
C GLY A 64 -71.60 41.21 -27.33
N THR A 65 -72.63 41.07 -26.51
CA THR A 65 -72.53 40.40 -25.20
C THR A 65 -72.24 38.89 -25.32
N PHE A 66 -72.41 38.30 -26.51
CA PHE A 66 -72.09 36.90 -26.79
C PHE A 66 -70.77 36.75 -27.56
N PRO A 67 -69.98 35.68 -27.34
CA PRO A 67 -68.73 35.43 -28.06
C PRO A 67 -68.92 35.39 -29.58
N LYS A 68 -68.17 36.22 -30.31
CA LYS A 68 -68.31 36.43 -31.78
C LYS A 68 -69.71 36.91 -32.23
N GLY A 69 -70.59 37.32 -31.31
CA GLY A 69 -71.98 37.66 -31.58
C GLY A 69 -72.14 38.87 -32.52
N GLU A 70 -71.25 39.87 -32.47
CA GLU A 70 -71.26 40.99 -33.42
C GLU A 70 -70.92 40.54 -34.85
N LYS A 71 -69.95 39.61 -35.02
CA LYS A 71 -69.59 39.05 -36.35
C LYS A 71 -70.75 38.24 -36.92
N VAL A 72 -71.40 37.42 -36.09
CA VAL A 72 -72.61 36.67 -36.47
C VAL A 72 -73.75 37.62 -36.86
N PHE A 73 -74.00 38.66 -36.07
CA PHE A 73 -75.02 39.68 -36.36
C PHE A 73 -74.81 40.31 -37.74
N ARG A 74 -73.59 40.80 -38.03
CA ARG A 74 -73.27 41.40 -39.33
C ARG A 74 -73.47 40.41 -40.48
N ARG A 75 -73.09 39.13 -40.27
CA ARG A 75 -73.23 38.10 -41.31
C ARG A 75 -74.69 37.78 -41.61
N ILE A 76 -75.53 37.65 -40.58
CA ILE A 76 -76.97 37.45 -40.75
C ILE A 76 -77.56 38.66 -41.48
N GLN A 77 -77.24 39.87 -41.04
CA GLN A 77 -77.72 41.11 -41.63
C GLN A 77 -77.46 41.12 -43.14
N ILE A 78 -76.21 40.93 -43.55
CA ILE A 78 -75.82 40.88 -44.98
C ILE A 78 -76.64 39.83 -45.74
N ILE A 79 -76.86 38.66 -45.15
CA ILE A 79 -77.55 37.55 -45.79
C ILE A 79 -79.04 37.85 -46.00
N VAL A 80 -79.73 38.31 -44.97
CA VAL A 80 -81.20 38.48 -45.01
C VAL A 80 -81.65 39.77 -45.68
N THR A 81 -80.80 40.81 -45.71
CA THR A 81 -81.11 42.08 -46.37
C THR A 81 -80.60 42.15 -47.81
N SER A 82 -79.75 41.23 -48.26
CA SER A 82 -79.28 41.22 -49.66
C SER A 82 -80.37 40.71 -50.61
N PRO A 83 -80.76 41.47 -51.65
CA PRO A 83 -81.74 41.01 -52.65
C PRO A 83 -81.18 39.95 -53.60
N ASP A 84 -79.86 39.73 -53.61
CA ASP A 84 -79.18 38.81 -54.52
C ASP A 84 -79.14 37.39 -53.98
N ILE A 85 -79.07 37.25 -52.66
CA ILE A 85 -79.04 35.94 -52.01
C ILE A 85 -80.42 35.30 -52.09
N ALA A 86 -80.46 34.07 -52.61
CA ALA A 86 -81.65 33.25 -52.80
C ALA A 86 -82.77 33.90 -53.63
N ARG A 87 -82.46 34.87 -54.50
CA ARG A 87 -83.44 35.55 -55.39
C ARG A 87 -84.31 34.56 -56.16
N ALA A 88 -83.69 33.52 -56.73
CA ALA A 88 -84.39 32.48 -57.50
C ALA A 88 -85.35 31.61 -56.67
N LYS A 89 -85.20 31.58 -55.34
CA LYS A 89 -86.08 30.85 -54.41
C LYS A 89 -87.25 31.69 -53.89
N GLY A 90 -87.29 32.98 -54.22
CA GLY A 90 -88.36 33.89 -53.81
C GLY A 90 -88.40 34.18 -52.31
N TYR A 91 -87.29 33.99 -51.57
CA TYR A 91 -87.23 34.26 -50.14
C TYR A 91 -87.33 35.76 -49.85
N LYS A 92 -87.96 36.09 -48.72
CA LYS A 92 -88.12 37.47 -48.26
C LYS A 92 -86.75 38.16 -48.13
N THR A 93 -86.66 39.35 -48.69
CA THR A 93 -85.55 40.27 -48.44
C THR A 93 -86.02 41.28 -47.40
N TYR A 94 -85.37 41.28 -46.25
CA TYR A 94 -85.72 42.17 -45.15
C TYR A 94 -85.18 43.57 -45.46
N THR A 95 -86.02 44.59 -45.28
CA THR A 95 -85.51 45.96 -45.11
C THR A 95 -84.74 46.06 -43.80
N GLY A 96 -83.82 47.03 -43.68
CA GLY A 96 -83.08 47.24 -42.43
C GLY A 96 -84.00 47.43 -41.22
N ALA A 97 -85.12 48.12 -41.41
CA ALA A 97 -86.14 48.34 -40.37
C ALA A 97 -86.85 47.04 -39.96
N GLU A 98 -87.27 46.21 -40.91
CA GLU A 98 -87.91 44.91 -40.63
C GLU A 98 -86.96 43.95 -39.93
N PHE A 99 -85.69 43.91 -40.33
CA PHE A 99 -84.68 43.09 -39.68
C PHE A 99 -84.43 43.53 -38.23
N CYS A 100 -84.28 44.84 -38.00
CA CYS A 100 -84.09 45.36 -36.64
C CYS A 100 -85.32 45.08 -35.76
N SER A 101 -86.53 45.32 -36.27
CA SER A 101 -87.77 45.01 -35.53
C SER A 101 -87.92 43.52 -35.22
N PHE A 102 -87.54 42.64 -36.16
CA PHE A 102 -87.50 41.20 -35.91
C PHE A 102 -86.56 40.86 -34.74
N LEU A 103 -85.33 41.38 -34.75
CA LEU A 103 -84.35 41.10 -33.69
C LEU A 103 -84.68 41.76 -32.35
N GLU A 104 -85.26 42.96 -32.34
CA GLU A 104 -85.75 43.64 -31.14
C GLU A 104 -86.86 42.83 -30.43
N SER A 105 -87.66 42.07 -31.19
CA SER A 105 -88.72 41.21 -30.65
C SER A 105 -88.22 39.94 -29.94
N LEU A 106 -86.94 39.60 -30.08
CA LEU A 106 -86.36 38.37 -29.54
C LEU A 106 -85.92 38.53 -28.09
N ASN A 107 -86.03 37.47 -27.29
CA ASN A 107 -85.38 37.35 -25.98
C ASN A 107 -83.93 36.87 -26.12
N ASP A 108 -83.13 37.01 -25.06
CA ASP A 108 -81.70 36.66 -25.10
C ASP A 108 -81.45 35.16 -25.33
N THR A 109 -82.37 34.29 -24.89
CA THR A 109 -82.32 32.85 -25.17
C THR A 109 -82.44 32.57 -26.67
N SER A 110 -83.32 33.27 -27.37
CA SER A 110 -83.51 33.13 -28.82
C SER A 110 -82.34 33.73 -29.59
N ILE A 111 -81.79 34.86 -29.13
CA ILE A 111 -80.57 35.45 -29.69
C ILE A 111 -79.39 34.48 -29.56
N ASN A 112 -79.19 33.88 -28.38
CA ASN A 112 -78.14 32.88 -28.18
C ASN A 112 -78.39 31.62 -29.05
N GLY A 113 -79.65 31.21 -29.21
CA GLY A 113 -80.05 30.11 -30.08
C GLY A 113 -79.76 30.34 -31.58
N ILE A 114 -79.63 31.60 -32.00
CA ILE A 114 -79.15 32.00 -33.34
C ILE A 114 -77.61 32.07 -33.35
N ILE A 115 -77.00 32.66 -32.33
CA ILE A 115 -75.55 32.93 -32.31
C ILE A 115 -74.72 31.65 -32.22
N GLU A 116 -75.04 30.76 -31.28
CA GLU A 116 -74.25 29.55 -31.00
C GLU A 116 -74.04 28.68 -32.26
N PRO A 117 -75.10 28.26 -33.00
CA PRO A 117 -74.91 27.45 -34.21
C PRO A 117 -74.09 28.16 -35.29
N LEU A 118 -74.33 29.46 -35.49
CA LEU A 118 -73.64 30.22 -36.54
C LEU A 118 -72.17 30.47 -36.20
N ARG A 119 -71.82 30.54 -34.91
CA ARG A 119 -70.44 30.64 -34.44
C ARG A 119 -69.62 29.41 -34.83
N GLU A 120 -70.19 28.21 -34.69
CA GLU A 120 -69.51 26.96 -35.03
C GLU A 120 -69.06 26.90 -36.50
N ILE A 121 -69.88 27.42 -37.42
CA ILE A 121 -69.50 27.50 -38.84
C ILE A 121 -68.35 28.48 -39.04
N LEU A 122 -68.37 29.64 -38.37
CA LEU A 122 -67.30 30.61 -38.47
C LEU A 122 -65.97 30.03 -37.99
N GLU A 123 -65.97 29.28 -36.89
CA GLU A 123 -64.77 28.61 -36.36
C GLU A 123 -64.18 27.62 -37.36
N VAL A 124 -64.99 26.73 -37.95
CA VAL A 124 -64.49 25.77 -38.95
C VAL A 124 -63.89 26.49 -40.16
N LYS A 125 -64.48 27.60 -40.59
CA LYS A 125 -63.97 28.40 -41.71
C LYS A 125 -62.67 29.12 -41.38
N ASP A 126 -62.54 29.69 -40.18
CA ASP A 126 -61.31 30.32 -39.70
C ASP A 126 -60.14 29.31 -39.71
N GLU A 127 -60.41 28.05 -39.34
CA GLU A 127 -59.42 26.96 -39.40
C GLU A 127 -58.99 26.63 -40.82
N ILE A 128 -59.94 26.49 -41.75
CA ILE A 128 -59.65 26.20 -43.16
C ILE A 128 -58.75 27.28 -43.76
N SER A 129 -59.06 28.56 -43.54
CA SER A 129 -58.27 29.68 -44.04
C SER A 129 -56.83 29.67 -43.53
N ARG A 130 -56.63 29.32 -42.26
CA ARG A 130 -55.28 29.21 -41.66
C ARG A 130 -54.45 28.11 -42.32
N VAL A 131 -55.00 26.90 -42.45
CA VAL A 131 -54.26 25.77 -43.09
C VAL A 131 -53.96 26.10 -44.56
N MET A 132 -54.88 26.73 -45.28
CA MET A 132 -54.64 27.18 -46.66
C MET A 132 -53.59 28.28 -46.76
N GLY A 133 -53.43 29.10 -45.71
CA GLY A 133 -52.37 30.11 -45.60
C GLY A 133 -50.98 29.48 -45.71
N ASP A 134 -50.78 28.35 -45.05
CA ASP A 134 -49.49 27.63 -44.96
C ASP A 134 -49.10 26.89 -46.26
N ILE A 135 -50.05 26.66 -47.17
CA ILE A 135 -49.81 26.04 -48.47
C ILE A 135 -49.22 27.08 -49.44
N LYS A 136 -48.02 26.83 -49.97
CA LYS A 136 -47.33 27.79 -50.87
C LYS A 136 -47.86 27.69 -52.29
N ALA A 137 -48.18 26.48 -52.76
CA ALA A 137 -48.68 26.24 -54.11
C ALA A 137 -50.19 26.57 -54.21
N LYS A 138 -50.53 27.85 -54.35
CA LYS A 138 -51.94 28.32 -54.39
C LYS A 138 -52.78 27.70 -55.52
N GLU A 139 -52.16 27.28 -56.63
CA GLU A 139 -52.87 26.58 -57.72
C GLU A 139 -53.38 25.20 -57.27
N SER A 140 -52.68 24.51 -56.37
CA SER A 140 -53.03 23.17 -55.87
C SER A 140 -54.31 23.14 -55.03
N ILE A 141 -54.70 24.28 -54.46
CA ILE A 141 -55.92 24.43 -53.64
C ILE A 141 -57.05 25.17 -54.36
N LYS A 142 -56.87 25.53 -55.64
CA LYS A 142 -57.85 26.30 -56.43
C LYS A 142 -59.22 25.64 -56.48
N ASN A 143 -59.27 24.32 -56.73
CA ASN A 143 -60.52 23.57 -56.73
C ASN A 143 -61.22 23.60 -55.37
N LEU A 144 -60.46 23.58 -54.27
CA LEU A 144 -61.00 23.65 -52.90
C LEU A 144 -61.49 25.07 -52.57
N ILE A 145 -60.80 26.12 -53.04
CA ILE A 145 -61.26 27.52 -52.95
C ILE A 145 -62.62 27.67 -53.64
N ASP A 146 -62.76 27.14 -54.84
CA ASP A 146 -64.00 27.20 -55.60
C ASP A 146 -65.12 26.39 -54.92
N GLU A 147 -64.78 25.25 -54.32
CA GLU A 147 -65.73 24.47 -53.51
C GLU A 147 -66.20 25.24 -52.26
N ILE A 148 -65.29 25.90 -51.52
CA ILE A 148 -65.63 26.76 -50.37
C ILE A 148 -66.60 27.86 -50.79
N LYS A 149 -66.32 28.57 -51.90
CA LYS A 149 -67.20 29.62 -52.43
C LYS A 149 -68.59 29.08 -52.77
N LEU A 150 -68.66 27.90 -53.39
CA LEU A 150 -69.93 27.24 -53.71
C LEU A 150 -70.70 26.87 -52.45
N LYS A 151 -70.04 26.30 -51.44
CA LYS A 151 -70.65 25.93 -50.15
C LYS A 151 -71.11 27.16 -49.37
N ASP A 152 -70.33 28.23 -49.38
CA ASP A 152 -70.68 29.50 -48.74
C ASP A 152 -71.93 30.14 -49.35
N LYS A 153 -72.04 30.10 -50.68
CA LYS A 153 -73.25 30.55 -51.38
C LYS A 153 -74.45 29.70 -50.96
N GLY A 154 -74.31 28.37 -50.98
CA GLY A 154 -75.37 27.46 -50.56
C GLY A 154 -75.79 27.64 -49.10
N TYR A 155 -74.83 27.87 -48.21
CA TYR A 155 -75.07 28.15 -46.80
C TYR A 155 -75.80 29.48 -46.61
N GLY A 156 -75.39 30.54 -47.31
CA GLY A 156 -76.07 31.83 -47.29
C GLY A 156 -77.53 31.73 -47.75
N GLU A 157 -77.79 30.97 -48.82
CA GLU A 157 -79.16 30.71 -49.28
C GLU A 157 -79.99 29.92 -48.25
N ALA A 158 -79.41 28.88 -47.64
CA ALA A 158 -80.09 28.07 -46.63
C ALA A 158 -80.41 28.90 -45.38
N LEU A 159 -79.45 29.71 -44.92
CA LEU A 159 -79.63 30.60 -43.79
C LEU A 159 -80.71 31.65 -44.07
N LYS A 160 -80.70 32.28 -45.25
CA LYS A 160 -81.79 33.20 -45.64
C LYS A 160 -83.15 32.51 -45.68
N GLY A 161 -83.19 31.26 -46.15
CA GLY A 161 -84.40 30.42 -46.12
C GLY A 161 -84.93 30.16 -44.71
N ALA A 162 -84.04 29.96 -43.72
CA ALA A 162 -84.45 29.80 -42.32
C ALA A 162 -85.21 31.03 -41.81
N PHE A 163 -84.75 32.24 -42.15
CA PHE A 163 -85.42 33.50 -41.81
C PHE A 163 -86.70 33.78 -42.62
N ASN A 164 -87.00 33.00 -43.66
CA ASN A 164 -88.26 33.14 -44.41
C ASN A 164 -89.46 32.56 -43.65
N ASN A 165 -89.24 31.86 -42.53
CA ASN A 165 -90.29 31.30 -41.71
C ASN A 165 -90.97 32.37 -40.82
N PRO A 166 -92.31 32.36 -40.69
CA PRO A 166 -93.04 33.38 -39.95
C PRO A 166 -92.94 33.24 -38.41
N LYS A 167 -92.52 32.08 -37.89
CA LYS A 167 -92.38 31.81 -36.45
C LYS A 167 -90.92 31.69 -36.06
N ILE A 168 -90.55 32.25 -34.90
CA ILE A 168 -89.17 32.24 -34.41
C ILE A 168 -88.65 30.83 -34.14
N GLU A 169 -89.49 29.91 -33.66
CA GLU A 169 -89.10 28.52 -33.40
C GLU A 169 -88.66 27.82 -34.69
N ASP A 170 -89.37 28.07 -35.80
CA ASP A 170 -89.06 27.50 -37.11
C ASP A 170 -87.77 28.13 -37.70
N VAL A 171 -87.50 29.41 -37.41
CA VAL A 171 -86.22 30.07 -37.76
C VAL A 171 -85.06 29.42 -37.01
N LEU A 172 -85.20 29.17 -35.71
CA LEU A 172 -84.15 28.53 -34.90
C LEU A 172 -83.86 27.10 -35.35
N VAL A 173 -84.89 26.31 -35.68
CA VAL A 173 -84.73 24.96 -36.24
C VAL A 173 -84.06 25.03 -37.62
N GLY A 174 -84.53 25.92 -38.50
CA GLY A 174 -83.94 26.10 -39.84
C GLY A 174 -82.47 26.52 -39.80
N ILE A 175 -82.07 27.36 -38.83
CA ILE A 175 -80.68 27.73 -38.59
C ILE A 175 -79.88 26.50 -38.14
N ARG A 176 -80.39 25.74 -37.16
CA ARG A 176 -79.71 24.55 -36.64
C ARG A 176 -79.49 23.50 -37.74
N ASP A 177 -80.51 23.20 -38.53
CA ASP A 177 -80.43 22.21 -39.61
C ASP A 177 -79.45 22.66 -40.71
N SER A 178 -79.50 23.94 -41.07
CA SER A 178 -78.57 24.53 -42.04
C SER A 178 -77.13 24.46 -41.54
N VAL A 179 -76.89 24.83 -40.27
CA VAL A 179 -75.58 24.75 -39.63
C VAL A 179 -75.10 23.30 -39.58
N SER A 180 -75.90 22.36 -39.10
CA SER A 180 -75.48 20.95 -39.01
C SER A 180 -75.08 20.39 -40.37
N LYS A 181 -75.83 20.70 -41.44
CA LYS A 181 -75.49 20.28 -42.80
C LYS A 181 -74.18 20.90 -43.28
N TYR A 182 -74.08 22.22 -43.27
CA TYR A 182 -72.92 22.90 -43.85
C TYR A 182 -71.66 22.78 -42.99
N LYS A 183 -71.79 22.55 -41.67
CA LYS A 183 -70.67 22.23 -40.79
C LYS A 183 -69.98 20.94 -41.23
N ALA A 184 -70.75 19.90 -41.56
CA ALA A 184 -70.20 18.65 -42.08
C ALA A 184 -69.53 18.85 -43.44
N GLU A 185 -70.12 19.67 -44.32
CA GLU A 185 -69.54 19.99 -45.64
C GLU A 185 -68.21 20.75 -45.52
N PHE A 186 -68.14 21.78 -44.66
CA PHE A 186 -66.88 22.51 -44.42
C PHE A 186 -65.83 21.65 -43.69
N ALA A 187 -66.23 20.78 -42.75
CA ALA A 187 -65.31 19.87 -42.08
C ALA A 187 -64.62 18.90 -43.07
N LYS A 188 -65.33 18.45 -44.10
CA LYS A 188 -64.73 17.62 -45.16
C LYS A 188 -63.67 18.40 -45.95
N ILE A 189 -63.99 19.64 -46.33
CA ILE A 189 -63.05 20.52 -47.04
C ILE A 189 -61.79 20.74 -46.19
N LYS A 190 -61.93 20.97 -44.88
CA LYS A 190 -60.78 21.09 -43.97
C LYS A 190 -59.83 19.89 -44.07
N THR A 191 -60.37 18.67 -43.99
CA THR A 191 -59.56 17.44 -44.10
C THR A 191 -58.84 17.34 -45.46
N ASP A 192 -59.49 17.77 -46.54
CA ASP A 192 -58.88 17.70 -47.87
C ASP A 192 -57.78 18.77 -48.06
N VAL A 193 -57.93 19.96 -47.45
CA VAL A 193 -56.85 20.96 -47.38
C VAL A 193 -55.65 20.44 -46.57
N GLU A 194 -55.89 19.81 -45.42
CA GLU A 194 -54.82 19.23 -44.58
C GLU A 194 -54.02 18.16 -45.34
N LYS A 195 -54.66 17.32 -46.16
CA LYS A 195 -53.96 16.34 -47.00
C LYS A 195 -53.05 16.98 -48.05
N VAL A 196 -53.49 18.09 -48.66
CA VAL A 196 -52.67 18.81 -49.66
C VAL A 196 -51.40 19.37 -49.01
N LEU A 197 -51.51 19.92 -47.80
CA LEU A 197 -50.36 20.41 -47.05
C LEU A 197 -49.37 19.28 -46.70
N GLU A 198 -49.85 18.10 -46.34
CA GLU A 198 -48.98 16.94 -46.07
C GLU A 198 -48.26 16.42 -47.33
N LEU A 199 -48.92 16.45 -48.49
CA LEU A 199 -48.28 16.11 -49.78
C LEU A 199 -47.19 17.11 -50.17
N GLU A 200 -47.41 18.41 -49.95
CA GLU A 200 -46.40 19.44 -50.24
C GLU A 200 -45.17 19.30 -49.34
N LYS A 201 -45.35 18.95 -48.06
CA LYS A 201 -44.23 18.66 -47.15
C LYS A 201 -43.40 17.46 -47.59
N ALA A 202 -44.05 16.41 -48.12
CA ALA A 202 -43.36 15.24 -48.64
C ALA A 202 -42.54 15.57 -49.91
N ASP A 203 -43.10 16.34 -50.85
CA ASP A 203 -42.39 16.76 -52.08
C ASP A 203 -41.15 17.62 -51.75
N ILE A 204 -41.24 18.50 -50.76
CA ILE A 204 -40.08 19.30 -50.29
C ILE A 204 -38.98 18.40 -49.71
N TYR A 205 -39.34 17.35 -48.96
CA TYR A 205 -38.37 16.40 -48.39
C TYR A 205 -37.60 15.68 -49.51
N ASP A 206 -38.31 15.16 -50.52
CA ASP A 206 -37.72 14.44 -51.65
C ASP A 206 -36.80 15.35 -52.49
N GLN A 207 -37.16 16.62 -52.68
CA GLN A 207 -36.31 17.60 -53.35
C GLN A 207 -34.99 17.87 -52.59
N VAL A 208 -35.02 17.87 -51.25
CA VAL A 208 -33.82 18.05 -50.42
C VAL A 208 -32.94 16.80 -50.46
N VAL A 209 -33.53 15.60 -50.47
CA VAL A 209 -32.81 14.32 -50.65
C VAL A 209 -32.08 14.32 -52.00
N GLU A 210 -32.78 14.61 -53.10
CA GLU A 210 -32.21 14.61 -54.45
C GLU A 210 -31.07 15.65 -54.59
N LYS A 211 -31.20 16.80 -53.92
CA LYS A 211 -30.11 17.78 -53.80
C LYS A 211 -28.90 17.20 -53.07
N GLY A 212 -29.11 16.45 -51.99
CA GLY A 212 -28.06 15.77 -51.25
C GLY A 212 -27.33 14.72 -52.08
N GLU A 213 -28.04 13.90 -52.82
CA GLU A 213 -27.46 12.92 -53.76
C GLU A 213 -26.59 13.61 -54.82
N LYS A 214 -27.10 14.69 -55.43
CA LYS A 214 -26.35 15.49 -56.40
C LYS A 214 -25.09 16.13 -55.80
N ILE A 215 -25.12 16.54 -54.53
CA ILE A 215 -23.92 17.00 -53.82
C ILE A 215 -22.94 15.85 -53.70
N TYR A 216 -23.39 14.70 -53.19
CA TYR A 216 -22.57 13.51 -52.97
C TYR A 216 -21.87 13.02 -54.25
N ASP A 217 -22.59 12.93 -55.37
CA ASP A 217 -22.05 12.46 -56.66
C ASP A 217 -20.96 13.37 -57.24
N ARG A 218 -20.95 14.65 -56.87
CA ARG A 218 -19.95 15.63 -57.32
C ARG A 218 -18.66 15.59 -56.48
N LEU A 219 -18.68 14.96 -55.31
CA LEU A 219 -17.52 14.87 -54.44
C LEU A 219 -16.48 13.90 -55.01
N SER A 220 -15.20 14.25 -54.86
CA SER A 220 -14.09 13.39 -55.27
C SER A 220 -12.91 13.49 -54.31
N GLY A 221 -12.01 12.50 -54.36
CA GLY A 221 -10.80 12.47 -53.53
C GLY A 221 -11.10 12.59 -52.02
N ASN A 222 -10.42 13.51 -51.35
CA ASN A 222 -10.55 13.74 -49.91
C ASN A 222 -11.96 14.19 -49.50
N GLU A 223 -12.64 14.98 -50.34
CA GLU A 223 -13.98 15.46 -50.02
C GLU A 223 -14.97 14.31 -49.94
N ARG A 224 -14.86 13.36 -50.87
CA ARG A 224 -15.68 12.15 -50.88
C ARG A 224 -15.36 11.25 -49.69
N ALA A 225 -14.08 11.03 -49.38
CA ALA A 225 -13.67 10.18 -48.25
C ALA A 225 -14.19 10.70 -46.90
N VAL A 226 -14.15 12.02 -46.67
CA VAL A 226 -14.68 12.63 -45.44
C VAL A 226 -16.20 12.45 -45.35
N ILE A 227 -16.92 12.69 -46.44
CA ILE A 227 -18.38 12.53 -46.46
C ILE A 227 -18.80 11.06 -46.36
N GLU A 228 -18.04 10.12 -46.91
CA GLU A 228 -18.23 8.69 -46.69
C GLU A 228 -17.98 8.31 -45.22
N TYR A 229 -16.92 8.81 -44.59
CA TYR A 229 -16.68 8.59 -43.16
C TYR A 229 -17.83 9.14 -42.30
N MET A 230 -18.38 10.30 -42.65
CA MET A 230 -19.57 10.85 -41.99
C MET A 230 -20.80 10.00 -42.25
N ARG A 231 -21.02 9.52 -43.48
CA ARG A 231 -22.12 8.60 -43.80
C ARG A 231 -22.04 7.35 -42.94
N ASP A 232 -20.87 6.72 -42.83
CA ASP A 232 -20.64 5.57 -41.96
C ASP A 232 -20.99 5.93 -40.50
N ALA A 233 -20.52 7.08 -40.01
CA ALA A 233 -20.82 7.53 -38.66
C ALA A 233 -22.33 7.70 -38.39
N LEU A 234 -23.10 8.12 -39.41
CA LEU A 234 -24.53 8.41 -39.27
C LEU A 234 -25.42 7.18 -39.53
N THR A 235 -25.00 6.27 -40.41
CA THR A 235 -25.81 5.12 -40.86
C THR A 235 -25.46 3.80 -40.18
N ASP A 236 -24.28 3.65 -39.56
CA ASP A 236 -23.87 2.38 -38.94
C ASP A 236 -24.58 2.11 -37.59
N PRO A 237 -25.46 1.09 -37.49
CA PRO A 237 -26.23 0.82 -36.27
C PRO A 237 -25.35 0.43 -35.06
N SER A 238 -24.10 0.03 -35.25
CA SER A 238 -23.19 -0.39 -34.17
C SER A 238 -22.59 0.76 -33.36
N ILE A 239 -22.71 2.00 -33.86
CA ILE A 239 -22.19 3.20 -33.18
C ILE A 239 -23.18 3.60 -32.08
N GLU A 240 -22.99 3.03 -30.90
CA GLU A 240 -23.82 3.30 -29.72
C GLU A 240 -23.73 4.77 -29.29
N THR A 241 -24.85 5.45 -29.38
CA THR A 241 -25.13 6.72 -28.70
C THR A 241 -26.44 6.52 -27.93
N SER A 242 -26.46 6.86 -26.65
CA SER A 242 -27.57 6.64 -25.72
C SER A 242 -28.94 6.98 -26.33
N GLY A 243 -29.67 5.96 -26.82
CA GLY A 243 -31.05 6.06 -27.28
C GLY A 243 -31.28 6.48 -28.75
N ASP A 244 -30.23 6.74 -29.53
CA ASP A 244 -30.36 7.30 -30.89
C ASP A 244 -30.23 6.23 -31.98
N ARG A 245 -31.27 6.06 -32.83
CA ARG A 245 -31.21 5.16 -33.99
C ARG A 245 -30.27 5.65 -35.11
N ALA A 246 -29.75 4.74 -35.92
CA ALA A 246 -29.01 5.10 -37.12
C ALA A 246 -29.89 5.84 -38.15
N TYR A 247 -29.26 6.69 -38.96
CA TYR A 247 -29.87 7.28 -40.14
C TYR A 247 -30.09 6.20 -41.19
N THR A 248 -31.17 6.32 -41.93
CA THR A 248 -31.32 5.70 -43.25
C THR A 248 -30.49 6.47 -44.28
N ASP A 249 -30.28 5.89 -45.46
CA ASP A 249 -29.58 6.57 -46.55
C ASP A 249 -30.32 7.87 -46.97
N ASP A 250 -31.64 7.83 -47.08
CA ASP A 250 -32.44 9.02 -47.43
C ASP A 250 -32.30 10.12 -46.36
N GLU A 251 -32.26 9.77 -45.08
CA GLU A 251 -32.03 10.74 -44.00
C GLU A 251 -30.63 11.35 -44.06
N PHE A 252 -29.63 10.57 -44.45
CA PHE A 252 -28.28 11.07 -44.70
C PHE A 252 -28.24 12.03 -45.88
N TYR A 253 -28.87 11.68 -47.00
CA TYR A 253 -28.92 12.54 -48.18
C TYR A 253 -29.76 13.80 -47.91
N HIS A 254 -30.87 13.69 -47.19
CA HIS A 254 -31.63 14.85 -46.73
C HIS A 254 -30.76 15.77 -45.87
N PHE A 255 -30.00 15.22 -44.91
CA PHE A 255 -29.05 15.99 -44.10
C PHE A 255 -28.02 16.69 -45.01
N LEU A 256 -27.40 15.98 -45.93
CA LEU A 256 -26.40 16.53 -46.85
C LEU A 256 -27.00 17.64 -47.74
N GLY A 257 -28.21 17.46 -48.26
CA GLY A 257 -28.95 18.44 -49.07
C GLY A 257 -29.35 19.69 -48.29
N SER A 258 -29.53 19.57 -46.97
CA SER A 258 -29.80 20.69 -46.06
C SER A 258 -28.54 21.49 -45.69
N LEU A 259 -27.34 20.97 -45.94
CA LEU A 259 -26.09 21.69 -45.69
C LEU A 259 -25.84 22.79 -46.72
N SER A 260 -25.16 23.85 -46.29
CA SER A 260 -24.56 24.82 -47.20
C SER A 260 -23.24 24.28 -47.76
N ASP A 261 -22.86 24.70 -48.97
CA ASP A 261 -21.55 24.38 -49.56
C ASP A 261 -20.38 24.74 -48.63
N VAL A 262 -20.55 25.79 -47.81
CA VAL A 262 -19.58 26.20 -46.79
C VAL A 262 -19.43 25.16 -45.68
N ASN A 263 -20.53 24.53 -45.24
CA ASN A 263 -20.47 23.46 -44.23
C ASN A 263 -19.74 22.24 -44.78
N VAL A 264 -20.05 21.82 -46.01
CA VAL A 264 -19.38 20.69 -46.66
C VAL A 264 -17.87 20.95 -46.77
N ARG A 265 -17.46 22.12 -47.27
CA ARG A 265 -16.03 22.50 -47.35
C ARG A 265 -15.33 22.57 -45.99
N ASN A 266 -16.03 23.02 -44.95
CA ASN A 266 -15.44 23.09 -43.61
C ASN A 266 -15.16 21.69 -43.05
N PHE A 267 -16.07 20.73 -43.22
CA PHE A 267 -15.83 19.36 -42.79
C PHE A 267 -14.64 18.74 -43.53
N THR A 268 -14.58 18.92 -44.86
CA THR A 268 -13.51 18.34 -45.68
C THR A 268 -12.14 18.97 -45.41
N ALA A 269 -12.09 20.23 -45.00
CA ALA A 269 -10.83 20.91 -44.66
C ALA A 269 -10.27 20.54 -43.27
N HIS A 270 -11.13 20.22 -42.29
CA HIS A 270 -10.71 19.97 -40.91
C HIS A 270 -10.60 18.49 -40.56
N MET A 271 -11.24 17.59 -41.32
CA MET A 271 -11.14 16.16 -41.08
C MET A 271 -10.01 15.54 -41.91
N LYS A 272 -8.85 15.31 -41.28
CA LYS A 272 -7.67 14.73 -41.93
C LYS A 272 -7.60 13.21 -41.75
N LEU A 273 -8.36 12.47 -42.56
CA LEU A 273 -8.37 11.00 -42.51
C LEU A 273 -7.00 10.36 -42.78
N LYS A 274 -6.14 11.01 -43.58
CA LYS A 274 -4.80 10.54 -43.91
C LYS A 274 -3.91 10.30 -42.67
N GLU A 275 -4.12 11.06 -41.59
CA GLU A 275 -3.32 10.88 -40.36
C GLU A 275 -3.57 9.53 -39.69
N GLN A 276 -4.77 8.98 -39.84
CA GLN A 276 -5.11 7.65 -39.35
C GLN A 276 -4.32 6.55 -40.09
N ASP A 277 -4.18 6.67 -41.41
CA ASP A 277 -3.38 5.74 -42.22
C ASP A 277 -1.89 5.82 -41.90
N GLU A 278 -1.39 7.02 -41.57
CA GLU A 278 -0.01 7.20 -41.14
C GLU A 278 0.23 6.62 -39.75
N ALA A 279 -0.71 6.79 -38.82
CA ALA A 279 -0.66 6.15 -37.51
C ALA A 279 -0.71 4.62 -37.63
N LEU A 280 -1.58 4.07 -38.49
CA LEU A 280 -1.66 2.63 -38.72
C LEU A 280 -0.34 2.07 -39.27
N ARG A 281 0.28 2.75 -40.25
CA ARG A 281 1.61 2.38 -40.76
C ARG A 281 2.68 2.41 -39.67
N ALA A 282 2.71 3.45 -38.85
CA ALA A 282 3.65 3.53 -37.72
C ALA A 282 3.42 2.39 -36.70
N ILE A 283 2.17 1.97 -36.48
CA ILE A 283 1.83 0.83 -35.62
C ILE A 283 2.28 -0.50 -36.25
N GLU A 284 2.17 -0.67 -37.56
CA GLU A 284 2.62 -1.89 -38.25
C GLU A 284 4.13 -2.12 -38.12
N ASP A 285 4.91 -1.04 -38.04
CA ASP A 285 6.36 -1.10 -37.85
C ASP A 285 6.78 -1.59 -36.43
N VAL A 286 5.88 -1.53 -35.44
CA VAL A 286 6.13 -2.03 -34.07
C VAL A 286 6.26 -3.56 -34.10
N LYS A 287 7.38 -4.12 -33.64
CA LYS A 287 7.63 -5.59 -33.68
C LYS A 287 6.88 -6.35 -32.60
N THR A 288 6.69 -5.75 -31.42
CA THR A 288 6.02 -6.36 -30.27
C THR A 288 4.52 -6.48 -30.51
N GLU A 289 4.03 -7.72 -30.66
CA GLU A 289 2.64 -8.00 -31.07
C GLU A 289 1.60 -7.50 -30.07
N SER A 290 1.84 -7.65 -28.76
CA SER A 290 0.91 -7.20 -27.72
C SER A 290 0.74 -5.68 -27.72
N LEU A 291 1.83 -4.92 -27.88
CA LEU A 291 1.75 -3.47 -27.97
C LEU A 291 1.14 -3.02 -29.29
N ARG A 292 1.51 -3.66 -30.41
CA ARG A 292 0.88 -3.42 -31.71
C ARG A 292 -0.63 -3.57 -31.62
N ALA A 293 -1.12 -4.64 -31.00
CA ALA A 293 -2.55 -4.87 -30.77
C ALA A 293 -3.19 -3.78 -29.89
N ASN A 294 -2.53 -3.39 -28.79
CA ASN A 294 -3.01 -2.32 -27.91
C ASN A 294 -3.10 -0.96 -28.62
N LEU A 295 -2.10 -0.60 -29.45
CA LEU A 295 -2.11 0.64 -30.23
C LEU A 295 -3.19 0.61 -31.31
N LYS A 296 -3.42 -0.53 -31.98
CA LYS A 296 -4.54 -0.71 -32.91
C LYS A 296 -5.88 -0.52 -32.22
N ALA A 297 -6.09 -1.16 -31.07
CA ALA A 297 -7.31 -0.99 -30.27
C ALA A 297 -7.51 0.48 -29.82
N GLY A 298 -6.43 1.17 -29.45
CA GLY A 298 -6.46 2.60 -29.12
C GLY A 298 -6.85 3.47 -30.32
N LEU A 299 -6.35 3.17 -31.52
CA LEU A 299 -6.69 3.87 -32.75
C LEU A 299 -8.17 3.64 -33.12
N GLU A 300 -8.65 2.40 -33.02
CA GLU A 300 -10.05 2.03 -33.23
C GLU A 300 -10.98 2.73 -32.23
N LEU A 301 -10.60 2.80 -30.96
CA LEU A 301 -11.36 3.51 -29.93
C LEU A 301 -11.48 5.00 -30.26
N LYS A 302 -10.39 5.65 -30.69
CA LYS A 302 -10.42 7.06 -31.11
C LYS A 302 -11.33 7.26 -32.32
N ALA A 303 -11.29 6.35 -33.29
CA ALA A 303 -12.19 6.40 -34.45
C ALA A 303 -13.66 6.27 -34.02
N LYS A 304 -13.97 5.33 -33.12
CA LYS A 304 -15.32 5.14 -32.55
C LYS A 304 -15.80 6.38 -31.78
N GLU A 305 -14.96 6.98 -30.95
CA GLU A 305 -15.26 8.23 -30.23
C GLU A 305 -15.60 9.35 -31.21
N CYS A 306 -14.78 9.55 -32.25
CA CYS A 306 -15.02 10.56 -33.29
C CYS A 306 -16.36 10.34 -34.02
N LYS A 307 -16.64 9.10 -34.45
CA LYS A 307 -17.92 8.77 -35.09
C LYS A 307 -19.13 8.99 -34.16
N SER A 308 -19.00 8.70 -32.87
CA SER A 308 -20.07 8.94 -31.89
C SER A 308 -20.37 10.43 -31.70
N VAL A 309 -19.34 11.28 -31.72
CA VAL A 309 -19.46 12.74 -31.63
C VAL A 309 -20.13 13.29 -32.88
N LEU A 310 -19.71 12.82 -34.06
CA LEU A 310 -20.34 13.17 -35.34
C LEU A 310 -21.84 12.82 -35.35
N ARG A 311 -22.20 11.60 -34.93
CA ARG A 311 -23.60 11.15 -34.84
C ARG A 311 -24.47 12.05 -33.96
N ARG A 312 -23.94 12.46 -32.81
CA ARG A 312 -24.66 13.34 -31.88
C ARG A 312 -24.85 14.75 -32.44
N LEU A 313 -23.83 15.30 -33.08
CA LEU A 313 -23.82 16.71 -33.50
C LEU A 313 -24.56 16.94 -34.83
N CYS A 314 -24.51 15.99 -35.77
CA CYS A 314 -25.18 16.11 -37.08
C CYS A 314 -26.70 15.87 -37.04
N ARG A 315 -27.28 15.57 -35.87
CA ARG A 315 -28.74 15.47 -35.66
C ARG A 315 -29.45 16.80 -35.49
N LYS A 316 -28.72 17.87 -35.21
CA LYS A 316 -29.28 19.22 -35.08
C LYS A 316 -28.97 20.04 -36.33
N PRO A 317 -29.82 21.03 -36.67
CA PRO A 317 -29.48 22.02 -37.70
C PRO A 317 -28.12 22.65 -37.40
N ILE A 318 -27.22 22.64 -38.38
CA ILE A 318 -25.86 23.11 -38.20
C ILE A 318 -25.81 24.63 -38.34
N ASP A 319 -25.94 25.32 -37.21
CA ASP A 319 -25.61 26.73 -37.09
C ASP A 319 -24.09 26.95 -36.90
N LYS A 320 -23.70 28.19 -36.64
CA LYS A 320 -22.29 28.56 -36.46
C LYS A 320 -21.67 27.93 -35.20
N GLU A 321 -22.41 27.90 -34.07
CA GLU A 321 -21.90 27.37 -32.80
C GLU A 321 -21.71 25.86 -32.86
N HIS A 322 -22.67 25.14 -33.45
CA HIS A 322 -22.57 23.70 -33.68
C HIS A 322 -21.39 23.35 -34.60
N ARG A 323 -21.11 24.18 -35.61
CA ARG A 323 -19.97 24.00 -36.51
C ARG A 323 -18.63 24.08 -35.76
N ASP A 324 -18.46 25.07 -34.89
CA ASP A 324 -17.23 25.27 -34.13
C ASP A 324 -16.96 24.09 -33.18
N ILE A 325 -18.02 23.54 -32.56
CA ILE A 325 -17.95 22.34 -31.70
C ILE A 325 -17.52 21.10 -32.50
N ILE A 326 -18.05 20.91 -33.71
CA ILE A 326 -17.65 19.79 -34.60
C ILE A 326 -16.16 19.90 -34.96
N ILE A 327 -15.70 21.10 -35.32
CA ILE A 327 -14.29 21.34 -35.66
C ILE A 327 -13.38 21.09 -34.45
N GLU A 328 -13.77 21.53 -33.24
CA GLU A 328 -13.02 21.24 -32.02
C GLU A 328 -12.94 19.72 -31.77
N GLY A 329 -14.02 18.99 -32.03
CA GLY A 329 -14.05 17.53 -31.99
C GLY A 329 -13.05 16.89 -32.95
N PHE A 330 -12.97 17.37 -34.19
CA PHE A 330 -11.96 16.91 -35.16
C PHE A 330 -10.54 17.19 -34.72
N ASN A 331 -10.26 18.39 -34.20
CA ASN A 331 -8.93 18.73 -33.69
C ASN A 331 -8.52 17.82 -32.51
N LYS A 332 -9.46 17.46 -31.63
CA LYS A 332 -9.21 16.50 -30.54
C LYS A 332 -8.93 15.09 -31.06
N TYR A 333 -9.67 14.65 -32.09
CA TYR A 333 -9.44 13.37 -32.76
C TYR A 333 -8.05 13.33 -33.42
N GLU A 334 -7.71 14.35 -34.20
CA GLU A 334 -6.41 14.52 -34.85
C GLU A 334 -5.26 14.47 -33.84
N ALA A 335 -5.36 15.26 -32.76
CA ALA A 335 -4.38 15.22 -31.67
C ALA A 335 -4.28 13.84 -31.00
N GLY A 336 -5.39 13.10 -30.90
CA GLY A 336 -5.42 11.74 -30.38
C GLY A 336 -4.67 10.76 -31.29
N ILE A 337 -4.92 10.80 -32.60
CA ILE A 337 -4.21 9.98 -33.59
C ILE A 337 -2.72 10.33 -33.60
N ALA A 338 -2.38 11.61 -33.63
CA ALA A 338 -0.98 12.06 -33.62
C ALA A 338 -0.22 11.53 -32.41
N ARG A 339 -0.82 11.53 -31.22
CA ARG A 339 -0.22 10.92 -30.01
C ARG A 339 0.01 9.42 -30.16
N ILE A 340 -0.94 8.68 -30.74
CA ILE A 340 -0.78 7.23 -30.98
C ILE A 340 0.35 6.98 -31.97
N LYS A 341 0.40 7.75 -33.08
CA LYS A 341 1.49 7.68 -34.07
C LYS A 341 2.85 7.95 -33.44
N THR A 342 2.99 9.06 -32.70
CA THR A 342 4.24 9.40 -32.01
C THR A 342 4.65 8.29 -31.03
N THR A 343 3.70 7.73 -30.27
CA THR A 343 3.98 6.61 -29.36
C THR A 343 4.50 5.39 -30.11
N ALA A 344 3.91 5.04 -31.26
CA ALA A 344 4.35 3.93 -32.09
C ALA A 344 5.77 4.16 -32.64
N GLU A 345 6.05 5.34 -33.19
CA GLU A 345 7.37 5.72 -33.71
C GLU A 345 8.46 5.72 -32.63
N GLU A 346 8.15 6.25 -31.44
CA GLU A 346 9.04 6.21 -30.28
C GLU A 346 9.32 4.78 -29.82
N PHE A 347 8.30 3.92 -29.86
CA PHE A 347 8.47 2.51 -29.52
C PHE A 347 9.35 1.78 -30.53
N VAL A 348 9.17 1.98 -31.84
CA VAL A 348 10.05 1.41 -32.86
C VAL A 348 11.50 1.85 -32.66
N ARG A 349 11.73 3.13 -32.34
CA ARG A 349 13.07 3.64 -31.99
C ARG A 349 13.62 2.92 -30.76
N PHE A 350 12.80 2.74 -29.73
CA PHE A 350 13.19 2.04 -28.52
C PHE A 350 13.48 0.56 -28.78
N GLU A 351 12.66 -0.18 -29.52
CA GLU A 351 12.91 -1.58 -29.89
C GLU A 351 14.23 -1.75 -30.63
N ASN A 352 14.55 -0.84 -31.55
CA ASN A 352 15.82 -0.86 -32.26
C ASN A 352 17.01 -0.55 -31.35
N LEU A 353 16.86 0.38 -30.40
CA LEU A 353 17.87 0.66 -29.39
C LEU A 353 18.05 -0.52 -28.43
N TYR A 354 16.96 -1.08 -27.93
CA TYR A 354 16.94 -2.24 -27.04
C TYR A 354 17.61 -3.45 -27.69
N ALA A 355 17.30 -3.74 -28.96
CA ALA A 355 17.95 -4.81 -29.73
C ALA A 355 19.45 -4.57 -29.98
N SER A 356 19.94 -3.34 -29.81
CA SER A 356 21.36 -3.00 -29.91
C SER A 356 22.09 -2.95 -28.57
N LEU A 357 21.38 -3.15 -27.45
CA LEU A 357 22.00 -3.22 -26.13
C LEU A 357 22.84 -4.49 -26.00
N PRO A 358 24.02 -4.42 -25.36
CA PRO A 358 24.77 -5.61 -24.99
C PRO A 358 23.97 -6.55 -24.07
N ASP A 359 24.31 -7.84 -24.09
CA ASP A 359 23.57 -8.89 -23.37
C ASP A 359 23.42 -8.59 -21.87
N ASP A 360 24.45 -8.05 -21.22
CA ASP A 360 24.42 -7.69 -19.79
C ASP A 360 23.38 -6.61 -19.50
N LYS A 361 23.32 -5.54 -20.31
CA LYS A 361 22.31 -4.48 -20.19
C LYS A 361 20.90 -4.99 -20.45
N SER A 362 20.72 -5.88 -21.43
CA SER A 362 19.41 -6.48 -21.73
C SER A 362 18.90 -7.34 -20.58
N ALA A 363 19.77 -8.14 -19.96
CA ALA A 363 19.44 -8.97 -18.80
C ALA A 363 18.99 -8.13 -17.59
N VAL A 364 19.58 -6.94 -17.39
CA VAL A 364 19.13 -6.01 -16.35
C VAL A 364 17.70 -5.53 -16.59
N ILE A 365 17.35 -5.18 -17.82
CA ILE A 365 15.98 -4.72 -18.14
C ILE A 365 14.99 -5.85 -17.89
N GLU A 366 15.30 -7.07 -18.29
CA GLU A 366 14.44 -8.23 -18.05
C GLU A 366 14.30 -8.58 -16.57
N TYR A 367 15.35 -8.37 -15.78
CA TYR A 367 15.24 -8.48 -14.33
C TYR A 367 14.33 -7.41 -13.73
N ILE A 368 14.48 -6.15 -14.14
CA ILE A 368 13.61 -5.07 -13.66
C ILE A 368 12.15 -5.38 -14.05
N ARG A 369 11.94 -5.87 -15.27
CA ARG A 369 10.63 -6.35 -15.75
C ARG A 369 10.06 -7.40 -14.81
N SER A 370 10.83 -8.44 -14.46
CA SER A 370 10.33 -9.48 -13.55
C SER A 370 9.93 -8.93 -12.18
N VAL A 371 10.65 -7.94 -11.65
CA VAL A 371 10.32 -7.34 -10.35
C VAL A 371 9.05 -6.47 -10.41
N VAL A 372 8.89 -5.64 -11.44
CA VAL A 372 7.76 -4.70 -11.52
C VAL A 372 6.46 -5.32 -12.01
N THR A 373 6.55 -6.49 -12.66
CA THR A 373 5.41 -7.27 -13.16
C THR A 373 4.96 -8.37 -12.18
N ASP A 374 5.77 -8.72 -11.18
CA ASP A 374 5.41 -9.73 -10.17
C ASP A 374 4.37 -9.16 -9.17
N PRO A 375 3.14 -9.72 -9.11
CA PRO A 375 2.10 -9.26 -8.19
C PRO A 375 2.40 -9.54 -6.71
N GLY A 376 3.30 -10.47 -6.38
CA GLY A 376 3.68 -10.82 -5.01
C GLY A 376 4.59 -9.78 -4.34
N ILE A 377 5.28 -8.95 -5.12
CA ILE A 377 6.18 -7.92 -4.58
C ILE A 377 5.39 -6.64 -4.28
N GLY A 378 5.39 -6.19 -3.01
CA GLY A 378 4.86 -4.88 -2.60
C GLY A 378 3.35 -4.70 -2.73
N SER A 379 2.57 -5.79 -2.83
CA SER A 379 1.10 -5.74 -2.86
C SER A 379 0.52 -5.16 -1.57
N ASP A 380 1.14 -5.45 -0.42
CA ASP A 380 0.82 -4.93 0.91
C ASP A 380 1.04 -3.40 1.01
N LYS A 381 1.97 -2.86 0.22
CA LYS A 381 2.26 -1.41 0.12
C LYS A 381 1.43 -0.70 -0.96
N GLY A 382 0.57 -1.41 -1.68
CA GLY A 382 -0.22 -0.85 -2.78
C GLY A 382 0.61 -0.44 -3.99
N TYR A 383 1.79 -1.03 -4.18
CA TYR A 383 2.63 -0.74 -5.36
C TYR A 383 1.97 -1.23 -6.65
N LYS A 384 2.17 -0.47 -7.74
CA LYS A 384 1.60 -0.81 -9.03
C LYS A 384 2.28 -2.07 -9.56
N THR A 385 1.46 -3.01 -10.03
CA THR A 385 1.95 -4.15 -10.81
C THR A 385 1.71 -3.82 -12.28
N TYR A 386 2.80 -3.76 -13.05
CA TYR A 386 2.76 -3.46 -14.47
C TYR A 386 2.46 -4.72 -15.26
N SER A 387 1.69 -4.60 -16.34
CA SER A 387 1.72 -5.59 -17.42
C SER A 387 2.93 -5.34 -18.33
N ASP A 388 3.36 -6.34 -19.11
CA ASP A 388 4.47 -6.19 -20.05
C ASP A 388 4.31 -4.97 -20.99
N PRO A 389 3.14 -4.74 -21.61
CA PRO A 389 2.95 -3.57 -22.47
C PRO A 389 3.01 -2.24 -21.71
N GLU A 390 2.58 -2.21 -20.45
CA GLU A 390 2.67 -0.99 -19.63
C GLU A 390 4.11 -0.68 -19.22
N PHE A 391 4.91 -1.70 -18.92
CA PHE A 391 6.33 -1.53 -18.61
C PHE A 391 7.12 -1.10 -19.84
N ASP A 392 6.84 -1.69 -21.00
CA ASP A 392 7.42 -1.30 -22.28
C ASP A 392 7.14 0.17 -22.62
N LEU A 393 5.89 0.62 -22.43
CA LEU A 393 5.51 2.02 -22.59
C LEU A 393 6.21 2.94 -21.59
N LEU A 394 6.46 2.45 -20.37
CA LEU A 394 7.17 3.18 -19.34
C LEU A 394 8.64 3.39 -19.71
N LEU A 395 9.31 2.38 -20.27
CA LEU A 395 10.68 2.50 -20.77
C LEU A 395 10.79 3.58 -21.86
N VAL A 396 9.85 3.61 -22.81
CA VAL A 396 9.81 4.67 -23.83
C VAL A 396 9.71 6.06 -23.19
N LYS A 397 8.79 6.25 -22.24
CA LYS A 397 8.59 7.54 -21.55
C LYS A 397 9.80 7.98 -20.74
N LEU A 398 10.54 7.04 -20.15
CA LEU A 398 11.76 7.34 -19.40
C LEU A 398 12.89 7.81 -20.33
N GLY A 399 12.95 7.25 -21.54
CA GLY A 399 14.00 7.51 -22.51
C GLY A 399 15.33 6.84 -22.15
N ILE A 400 16.20 6.71 -23.15
CA ILE A 400 17.41 5.88 -23.05
C ILE A 400 18.38 6.34 -21.96
N ASN A 401 18.60 7.65 -21.80
CA ASN A 401 19.57 8.19 -20.83
C ASN A 401 19.23 7.81 -19.38
N LYS A 402 17.93 7.84 -19.01
CA LYS A 402 17.48 7.43 -17.68
C LYS A 402 17.61 5.92 -17.50
N ILE A 403 17.25 5.14 -18.53
CA ILE A 403 17.40 3.68 -18.51
C ILE A 403 18.86 3.30 -18.30
N GLU A 404 19.81 3.95 -18.97
CA GLU A 404 21.24 3.69 -18.75
C GLU A 404 21.70 3.98 -17.31
N THR A 405 21.13 5.00 -16.67
CA THR A 405 21.42 5.31 -15.26
C THR A 405 20.89 4.22 -14.33
N VAL A 406 19.66 3.76 -14.57
CA VAL A 406 19.05 2.63 -13.84
C VAL A 406 19.86 1.35 -14.02
N ILE A 407 20.25 1.05 -15.26
CA ILE A 407 21.07 -0.13 -15.59
C ILE A 407 22.40 -0.09 -14.85
N SER A 408 23.10 1.06 -14.88
CA SER A 408 24.41 1.20 -14.23
C SER A 408 24.32 0.98 -12.71
N HIS A 409 23.28 1.49 -12.07
CA HIS A 409 23.04 1.24 -10.65
C HIS A 409 22.78 -0.25 -10.38
N TYR A 410 21.89 -0.87 -11.15
CA TYR A 410 21.57 -2.27 -10.98
C TYR A 410 22.79 -3.18 -11.21
N LEU A 411 23.62 -2.91 -12.22
CA LEU A 411 24.86 -3.68 -12.46
C LEU A 411 25.80 -3.63 -11.25
N THR A 412 25.85 -2.50 -10.54
CA THR A 412 26.61 -2.36 -9.29
C THR A 412 26.04 -3.26 -8.19
N VAL A 413 24.71 -3.26 -8.03
CA VAL A 413 24.01 -4.13 -7.06
C VAL A 413 24.18 -5.60 -7.40
N ALA A 414 23.99 -5.98 -8.67
CA ALA A 414 24.13 -7.34 -9.17
C ALA A 414 25.56 -7.87 -8.97
N SER A 415 26.57 -7.04 -9.22
CA SER A 415 27.97 -7.38 -8.96
C SER A 415 28.23 -7.61 -7.47
N GLY A 416 27.71 -6.72 -6.60
CA GLY A 416 27.78 -6.88 -5.15
C GLY A 416 27.09 -8.17 -4.68
N LYS A 417 25.87 -8.41 -5.17
CA LYS A 417 25.08 -9.62 -4.90
C LYS A 417 25.84 -10.89 -5.28
N ALA A 418 26.37 -10.97 -6.51
CA ALA A 418 27.09 -12.15 -6.99
C ALA A 418 28.37 -12.39 -6.18
N ALA A 419 29.13 -11.33 -5.89
CA ALA A 419 30.34 -11.44 -5.07
C ALA A 419 30.04 -11.91 -3.64
N THR A 420 28.98 -11.39 -3.02
CA THR A 420 28.55 -11.81 -1.68
C THR A 420 28.07 -13.26 -1.68
N LYS A 421 27.24 -13.66 -2.64
CA LYS A 421 26.74 -15.04 -2.73
C LYS A 421 27.87 -16.05 -2.93
N ALA A 422 28.86 -15.75 -3.77
CA ALA A 422 30.03 -16.61 -3.95
C ALA A 422 30.84 -16.83 -2.66
N ILE A 423 30.95 -15.80 -1.81
CA ILE A 423 31.59 -15.94 -0.48
C ILE A 423 30.73 -16.81 0.44
N ILE A 424 29.41 -16.58 0.49
CA ILE A 424 28.48 -17.38 1.31
C ILE A 424 28.53 -18.86 0.91
N ASP A 425 28.55 -19.15 -0.39
CA ASP A 425 28.66 -20.52 -0.90
C ASP A 425 29.96 -21.21 -0.47
N GLY A 426 31.02 -20.43 -0.23
CA GLY A 426 32.31 -20.90 0.28
C GLY A 426 32.35 -21.19 1.79
N VAL A 427 31.34 -20.79 2.57
CA VAL A 427 31.23 -21.13 4.00
C VAL A 427 31.04 -22.63 4.15
N ARG A 428 31.72 -23.28 5.11
CA ARG A 428 31.61 -24.75 5.27
C ARG A 428 30.46 -25.16 6.18
N GLY A 429 30.30 -24.51 7.33
CA GLY A 429 29.24 -24.80 8.28
C GLY A 429 27.85 -24.54 7.71
N GLU A 430 26.95 -25.54 7.76
CA GLU A 430 25.60 -25.43 7.21
C GLU A 430 24.74 -24.41 7.98
N THR A 431 24.78 -24.43 9.31
CA THR A 431 24.05 -23.47 10.17
C THR A 431 24.55 -22.04 9.95
N LEU A 432 25.87 -21.86 9.94
CA LEU A 432 26.51 -20.57 9.66
C LEU A 432 26.19 -20.04 8.25
N ARG A 433 26.24 -20.91 7.23
CA ARG A 433 25.85 -20.57 5.86
C ARG A 433 24.39 -20.12 5.82
N GLY A 434 23.49 -20.87 6.46
CA GLY A 434 22.07 -20.53 6.54
C GLY A 434 21.79 -19.18 7.21
N GLU A 435 22.57 -18.79 8.22
CA GLU A 435 22.49 -17.46 8.83
C GLU A 435 22.84 -16.35 7.82
N PHE A 436 23.90 -16.53 7.03
CA PHE A 436 24.27 -15.57 5.98
C PHE A 436 23.30 -15.57 4.80
N GLU A 437 22.79 -16.72 4.39
CA GLU A 437 21.75 -16.83 3.35
C GLU A 437 20.48 -16.11 3.78
N GLY A 438 20.03 -16.28 5.02
CA GLY A 438 18.88 -15.55 5.55
C GLY A 438 19.06 -14.03 5.53
N ARG A 439 20.24 -13.53 5.94
CA ARG A 439 20.56 -12.09 5.87
C ARG A 439 20.62 -11.58 4.42
N PHE A 440 21.20 -12.38 3.53
CA PHE A 440 21.33 -12.06 2.11
C PHE A 440 19.97 -11.99 1.42
N ASP A 441 19.11 -13.00 1.63
CA ASP A 441 17.78 -13.10 1.03
C ASP A 441 16.87 -11.97 1.53
N LEU A 442 16.95 -11.62 2.83
CA LEU A 442 16.20 -10.49 3.37
C LEU A 442 16.61 -9.16 2.71
N ASN A 443 17.91 -8.87 2.63
CA ASN A 443 18.40 -7.65 1.97
C ASN A 443 18.02 -7.63 0.47
N TYR A 444 18.02 -8.80 -0.17
CA TYR A 444 17.63 -8.95 -1.56
C TYR A 444 16.13 -8.69 -1.79
N GLN A 445 15.26 -9.23 -0.94
CA GLN A 445 13.81 -8.97 -0.97
C GLN A 445 13.49 -7.50 -0.71
N GLU A 446 14.17 -6.87 0.26
CA GLU A 446 14.03 -5.44 0.53
C GLU A 446 14.46 -4.58 -0.67
N TYR A 447 15.53 -4.97 -1.35
CA TYR A 447 15.98 -4.32 -2.58
C TYR A 447 14.93 -4.42 -3.71
N GLU A 448 14.39 -5.60 -3.97
CA GLU A 448 13.33 -5.80 -4.97
C GLU A 448 12.08 -4.97 -4.66
N LEU A 449 11.67 -4.95 -3.39
CA LEU A 449 10.56 -4.13 -2.93
C LEU A 449 10.82 -2.64 -3.17
N ALA A 450 12.03 -2.15 -2.86
CA ALA A 450 12.40 -0.76 -3.07
C ALA A 450 12.50 -0.41 -4.57
N LEU A 451 13.02 -1.32 -5.39
CA LEU A 451 13.05 -1.20 -6.84
C LEU A 451 11.63 -1.02 -7.39
N LYS A 452 10.70 -1.92 -7.03
CA LYS A 452 9.29 -1.80 -7.45
C LYS A 452 8.63 -0.52 -6.95
N GLY A 453 8.95 -0.11 -5.72
CA GLY A 453 8.48 1.15 -5.15
C GLY A 453 8.87 2.36 -6.00
N LYS A 454 10.11 2.43 -6.50
CA LYS A 454 10.60 3.51 -7.37
C LYS A 454 9.89 3.59 -8.71
N PHE A 455 9.50 2.44 -9.28
CA PHE A 455 8.69 2.40 -10.50
C PHE A 455 7.20 2.69 -10.23
N SER A 456 6.76 2.70 -8.97
CA SER A 456 5.36 2.96 -8.59
C SER A 456 5.09 4.43 -8.24
N THR A 457 6.10 5.30 -8.17
CA THR A 457 5.91 6.73 -7.86
C THR A 457 5.54 7.54 -9.10
N SER A 458 4.80 8.63 -8.89
CA SER A 458 4.42 9.58 -9.96
C SER A 458 5.60 10.38 -10.51
N GLU A 459 6.69 10.48 -9.75
CA GLU A 459 7.91 11.21 -10.09
C GLU A 459 9.02 10.25 -10.53
N LEU A 460 8.86 9.69 -11.73
CA LEU A 460 9.89 8.94 -12.47
C LEU A 460 11.10 9.82 -12.91
N LEU A 461 11.24 11.00 -12.31
CA LEU A 461 12.28 11.98 -12.56
C LEU A 461 13.50 11.77 -11.66
N ASP A 462 13.31 11.20 -10.47
CA ASP A 462 14.39 10.91 -9.51
C ASP A 462 14.52 9.41 -9.24
N LEU A 463 15.01 8.68 -10.26
CA LEU A 463 15.43 7.28 -10.15
C LEU A 463 16.81 7.18 -9.47
N SER A 464 17.03 7.94 -8.40
CA SER A 464 18.14 7.75 -7.48
C SER A 464 17.82 6.56 -6.58
N PHE A 465 18.68 5.54 -6.64
CA PHE A 465 18.57 4.34 -5.82
C PHE A 465 19.56 4.43 -4.66
N GLU A 466 19.09 4.06 -3.47
CA GLU A 466 19.87 4.16 -2.24
C GLU A 466 21.09 3.21 -2.26
N SER A 467 22.27 3.71 -1.90
CA SER A 467 23.51 2.93 -1.79
C SER A 467 23.47 1.88 -0.68
N LYS A 468 22.52 1.99 0.26
CA LYS A 468 22.46 1.17 1.47
C LYS A 468 22.42 -0.33 1.20
N TYR A 469 21.77 -0.77 0.11
CA TYR A 469 21.66 -2.21 -0.19
C TYR A 469 23.01 -2.79 -0.64
N VAL A 470 23.79 -2.01 -1.40
CA VAL A 470 25.16 -2.38 -1.78
C VAL A 470 26.05 -2.43 -0.55
N GLU A 471 25.94 -1.42 0.32
CA GLU A 471 26.67 -1.38 1.59
C GLU A 471 26.33 -2.59 2.48
N GLU A 472 25.08 -3.01 2.52
CA GLU A 472 24.66 -4.18 3.30
C GLU A 472 25.19 -5.49 2.71
N PHE A 473 25.18 -5.66 1.38
CA PHE A 473 25.85 -6.80 0.73
C PHE A 473 27.35 -6.83 1.04
N ILE A 474 28.02 -5.68 1.08
CA ILE A 474 29.44 -5.57 1.45
C ILE A 474 29.66 -5.98 2.91
N LYS A 475 28.79 -5.57 3.83
CA LYS A 475 28.88 -5.99 5.24
C LYS A 475 28.68 -7.48 5.40
N ILE A 476 27.65 -8.06 4.78
CA ILE A 476 27.40 -9.52 4.81
C ILE A 476 28.61 -10.26 4.26
N LYS A 477 29.17 -9.79 3.14
CA LYS A 477 30.38 -10.36 2.55
C LYS A 477 31.56 -10.31 3.52
N ALA A 478 31.82 -9.16 4.13
CA ALA A 478 32.93 -9.00 5.07
C ALA A 478 32.78 -9.88 6.32
N ASP A 479 31.55 -10.02 6.84
CA ASP A 479 31.24 -10.91 7.96
C ASP A 479 31.46 -12.39 7.58
N ALA A 480 31.06 -12.79 6.38
CA ALA A 480 31.26 -14.16 5.87
C ALA A 480 32.73 -14.47 5.62
N GLU A 481 33.50 -13.55 5.02
CA GLU A 481 34.95 -13.68 4.88
C GLU A 481 35.64 -13.80 6.25
N LYS A 482 35.17 -13.04 7.25
CA LYS A 482 35.68 -13.13 8.61
C LYS A 482 35.40 -14.49 9.23
N ALA A 483 34.20 -15.03 9.06
CA ALA A 483 33.85 -16.35 9.56
C ALA A 483 34.65 -17.47 8.87
N ILE A 484 34.83 -17.41 7.54
CA ILE A 484 35.67 -18.34 6.77
C ILE A 484 37.12 -18.32 7.26
N ARG A 485 37.67 -17.14 7.58
CA ARG A 485 39.01 -17.06 8.18
C ARG A 485 39.08 -17.81 9.52
N GLY A 486 38.07 -17.67 10.37
CA GLY A 486 37.96 -18.41 11.63
C GLY A 486 37.85 -19.93 11.43
N GLU A 487 36.99 -20.38 10.50
CA GLU A 487 36.84 -21.80 10.15
C GLU A 487 38.16 -22.38 9.64
N ASN A 488 38.84 -21.68 8.73
CA ASN A 488 40.12 -22.13 8.19
C ASN A 488 41.22 -22.20 9.27
N LEU A 489 41.21 -21.27 10.22
CA LEU A 489 42.14 -21.30 11.35
C LEU A 489 41.89 -22.53 12.22
N TYR A 490 40.63 -22.81 12.57
CA TYR A 490 40.24 -24.02 13.30
C TYR A 490 40.65 -25.31 12.57
N LEU A 491 40.41 -25.39 11.26
CA LEU A 491 40.78 -26.55 10.45
C LEU A 491 42.30 -26.76 10.32
N SER A 492 43.10 -25.70 10.50
CA SER A 492 44.56 -25.79 10.46
C SER A 492 45.18 -26.36 11.74
N LEU A 493 44.39 -26.49 12.80
CA LEU A 493 44.82 -27.05 14.08
C LEU A 493 45.00 -28.57 14.02
N GLN A 494 45.90 -29.09 14.85
CA GLN A 494 46.03 -30.52 15.13
C GLN A 494 44.84 -31.03 15.95
N ASP A 495 44.64 -32.35 16.02
CA ASP A 495 43.45 -32.92 16.66
C ASP A 495 43.38 -32.56 18.16
N ASN A 496 44.51 -32.61 18.89
CA ASN A 496 44.59 -32.19 20.29
C ASN A 496 44.35 -30.67 20.49
N GLU A 497 44.79 -29.85 19.53
CA GLU A 497 44.53 -28.41 19.52
C GLU A 497 43.03 -28.13 19.27
N ARG A 498 42.39 -28.87 18.36
CA ARG A 498 40.95 -28.75 18.08
C ARG A 498 40.11 -29.16 19.28
N GLU A 499 40.45 -30.23 20.00
CA GLU A 499 39.75 -30.64 21.22
C GLU A 499 39.66 -29.52 22.26
N VAL A 500 40.72 -28.73 22.41
CA VAL A 500 40.75 -27.58 23.33
C VAL A 500 39.85 -26.47 22.83
N VAL A 501 39.86 -26.19 21.53
CA VAL A 501 39.00 -25.17 20.92
C VAL A 501 37.52 -25.58 20.97
N ASP A 502 37.21 -26.87 20.78
CA ASP A 502 35.88 -27.46 20.94
C ASP A 502 35.43 -27.35 22.39
N TYR A 503 36.33 -27.60 23.35
CA TYR A 503 36.06 -27.37 24.77
C TYR A 503 35.72 -25.90 25.04
N MET A 504 36.53 -24.95 24.54
CA MET A 504 36.24 -23.51 24.68
C MET A 504 34.89 -23.13 24.05
N GLN A 505 34.57 -23.69 22.88
CA GLN A 505 33.30 -23.50 22.20
C GLN A 505 32.13 -24.01 23.05
N SER A 506 32.26 -25.21 23.62
CA SER A 506 31.24 -25.80 24.49
C SER A 506 30.97 -24.93 25.72
N VAL A 507 32.01 -24.37 26.33
CA VAL A 507 31.90 -23.44 27.47
C VAL A 507 31.19 -22.14 27.07
N MET A 508 31.48 -21.65 25.87
CA MET A 508 30.83 -20.44 25.35
C MET A 508 29.31 -20.65 25.15
N PHE A 509 28.90 -21.84 24.68
CA PHE A 509 27.50 -22.16 24.39
C PHE A 509 26.70 -22.73 25.56
N ASP A 510 27.35 -23.26 26.60
CA ASP A 510 26.66 -23.87 27.73
C ASP A 510 25.87 -22.83 28.55
N PRO A 511 24.53 -22.87 28.58
CA PRO A 511 23.71 -21.90 29.29
C PRO A 511 23.79 -22.04 30.83
N SER A 512 24.26 -23.17 31.35
CA SER A 512 24.40 -23.42 32.79
C SER A 512 25.56 -22.64 33.42
N ILE A 513 26.56 -22.28 32.61
CA ILE A 513 27.72 -21.49 33.04
C ILE A 513 27.32 -20.01 33.11
N ARG A 514 27.17 -19.48 34.34
CA ARG A 514 26.77 -18.10 34.60
C ARG A 514 27.99 -17.18 34.68
N GLY A 515 28.48 -16.71 33.53
CA GLY A 515 29.44 -15.60 33.48
C GLY A 515 28.84 -14.30 34.04
N ARG A 516 29.68 -13.30 34.35
CA ARG A 516 29.24 -11.94 34.77
C ARG A 516 28.62 -11.15 33.62
N LEU A 517 28.94 -11.48 32.37
CA LEU A 517 28.48 -10.76 31.18
C LEU A 517 27.24 -11.41 30.53
N ILE A 518 26.14 -11.57 31.29
CA ILE A 518 24.88 -12.19 30.82
C ILE A 518 24.05 -11.22 29.98
N LYS A 519 24.52 -10.81 28.80
CA LYS A 519 23.72 -9.96 27.89
C LYS A 519 23.63 -10.42 26.44
N SER A 520 24.41 -11.40 25.98
CA SER A 520 24.40 -11.76 24.56
C SER A 520 24.26 -13.27 24.33
N THR A 521 23.35 -13.64 23.43
CA THR A 521 23.28 -14.98 22.83
C THR A 521 24.59 -15.26 22.09
N CYS A 522 25.28 -16.33 22.47
CA CYS A 522 26.49 -16.78 21.78
C CYS A 522 26.08 -17.62 20.58
N THR A 523 26.58 -17.27 19.40
CA THR A 523 26.30 -17.96 18.14
C THR A 523 27.60 -18.52 17.56
N GLU A 524 27.48 -19.52 16.69
CA GLU A 524 28.59 -20.06 15.92
C GLU A 524 29.34 -18.96 15.13
N LEU A 525 28.59 -18.01 14.56
CA LEU A 525 29.15 -16.83 13.91
C LEU A 525 30.09 -16.04 14.83
N LYS A 526 29.66 -15.74 16.06
CA LYS A 526 30.48 -15.01 17.04
C LYS A 526 31.75 -15.78 17.40
N PHE A 527 31.67 -17.11 17.49
CA PHE A 527 32.82 -17.96 17.75
C PHE A 527 33.88 -17.88 16.64
N TYR A 528 33.48 -18.06 15.38
CA TYR A 528 34.44 -17.99 14.27
C TYR A 528 34.95 -16.57 14.04
N HIS A 529 34.13 -15.54 14.29
CA HIS A 529 34.59 -14.15 14.31
C HIS A 529 35.64 -13.91 15.39
N LEU A 530 35.48 -14.51 16.56
CA LEU A 530 36.48 -14.48 17.64
C LEU A 530 37.79 -15.12 17.18
N LEU A 531 37.73 -16.36 16.65
CA LEU A 531 38.92 -17.06 16.15
C LEU A 531 39.64 -16.25 15.06
N SER A 532 38.90 -15.62 14.16
CA SER A 532 39.48 -14.83 13.06
C SER A 532 40.23 -13.56 13.51
N ASN A 533 40.01 -13.10 14.75
CA ASN A 533 40.77 -11.99 15.32
C ASN A 533 42.15 -12.42 15.82
N TRP A 534 42.41 -13.72 15.91
CA TRP A 534 43.68 -14.29 16.32
C TRP A 534 44.43 -14.83 15.10
N ASP A 535 45.74 -14.62 15.08
CA ASP A 535 46.60 -15.41 14.21
C ASP A 535 46.86 -16.79 14.84
N ILE A 536 47.45 -17.70 14.05
CA ILE A 536 47.73 -19.07 14.50
C ILE A 536 48.70 -19.11 15.69
N VAL A 537 49.61 -18.15 15.80
CA VAL A 537 50.59 -18.08 16.89
C VAL A 537 49.87 -17.74 18.18
N ARG A 538 49.05 -16.70 18.17
CA ARG A 538 48.23 -16.28 19.28
C ARG A 538 47.28 -17.40 19.67
N LEU A 539 46.52 -17.99 18.74
CA LEU A 539 45.59 -19.09 19.04
C LEU A 539 46.29 -20.27 19.73
N ARG A 540 47.50 -20.65 19.30
CA ARG A 540 48.29 -21.71 19.95
C ARG A 540 48.72 -21.36 21.36
N GLU A 541 49.03 -20.10 21.64
CA GLU A 541 49.32 -19.63 23.00
C GLU A 541 48.10 -19.83 23.91
N ILE A 542 46.90 -19.46 23.43
CA ILE A 542 45.61 -19.67 24.12
C ILE A 542 45.41 -21.16 24.44
N ILE A 543 45.58 -21.99 23.42
CA ILE A 543 45.44 -23.44 23.53
C ILE A 543 46.42 -24.01 24.54
N GLY A 544 47.68 -23.56 24.52
CA GLY A 544 48.70 -23.98 25.48
C GLY A 544 48.31 -23.70 26.92
N ILE A 545 47.77 -22.52 27.20
CA ILE A 545 47.31 -22.14 28.55
C ILE A 545 46.17 -23.05 29.01
N HIS A 546 45.18 -23.29 28.15
CA HIS A 546 44.05 -24.16 28.51
C HIS A 546 44.46 -25.62 28.66
N LEU A 547 45.42 -26.11 27.86
CA LEU A 547 46.01 -27.43 28.04
C LEU A 547 46.70 -27.56 29.40
N ASP A 548 47.46 -26.56 29.83
CA ASP A 548 48.13 -26.58 31.12
C ASP A 548 47.13 -26.59 32.28
N ILE A 549 46.02 -25.84 32.16
CA ILE A 549 44.94 -25.86 33.16
C ILE A 549 44.23 -27.22 33.19
N LEU A 550 43.96 -27.84 32.04
CA LEU A 550 43.35 -29.17 31.98
C LEU A 550 44.25 -30.24 32.62
N LYS A 551 45.56 -30.18 32.37
CA LYS A 551 46.53 -31.04 33.06
C LYS A 551 46.54 -30.80 34.56
N LEU A 552 46.47 -29.54 34.98
CA LEU A 552 46.45 -29.19 36.39
C LEU A 552 45.18 -29.74 37.07
N GLN A 553 44.02 -29.63 36.41
CA GLN A 553 42.78 -30.23 36.91
C GLN A 553 42.87 -31.76 37.06
N GLU A 554 43.49 -32.44 36.10
CA GLU A 554 43.73 -33.88 36.17
C GLU A 554 44.65 -34.24 37.34
N GLN A 555 45.74 -33.48 37.53
CA GLN A 555 46.64 -33.64 38.68
C GLN A 555 45.90 -33.44 40.00
N THR A 556 45.11 -32.37 40.14
CA THR A 556 44.29 -32.12 41.34
C THR A 556 43.35 -33.27 41.65
N LEU A 557 42.61 -33.78 40.64
CA LEU A 557 41.72 -34.94 40.81
C LEU A 557 42.47 -36.20 41.23
N ASN A 558 43.64 -36.46 40.66
CA ASN A 558 44.48 -37.59 41.03
C ASN A 558 44.98 -37.47 42.48
N THR A 559 45.43 -36.29 42.90
CA THR A 559 45.85 -36.01 44.28
C THR A 559 44.69 -36.20 45.26
N ILE A 560 43.53 -35.60 45.02
CA ILE A 560 42.31 -35.83 45.82
C ILE A 560 41.93 -37.31 45.84
N GLY A 561 42.14 -38.00 44.71
CA GLY A 561 41.97 -39.43 44.55
C GLY A 561 42.71 -40.27 45.59
N ASN A 562 43.91 -39.84 45.98
CA ASN A 562 44.82 -40.53 46.90
C ASN A 562 44.50 -40.32 48.40
N ILE A 563 43.62 -39.37 48.74
CA ILE A 563 43.17 -39.17 50.13
C ILE A 563 42.35 -40.38 50.60
N LYS A 564 42.73 -40.95 51.74
CA LYS A 564 42.11 -42.16 52.30
C LYS A 564 40.81 -41.83 53.05
N ARG A 565 40.77 -40.71 53.79
CA ARG A 565 39.59 -40.32 54.56
C ARG A 565 38.48 -39.84 53.65
N LYS A 566 37.37 -40.59 53.62
CA LYS A 566 36.19 -40.28 52.79
C LYS A 566 35.56 -38.89 53.07
N ALA A 567 35.69 -38.36 54.28
CA ALA A 567 35.19 -37.03 54.61
C ALA A 567 36.04 -35.95 53.91
N SER A 568 37.35 -35.92 54.19
CA SER A 568 38.30 -35.01 53.56
C SER A 568 38.28 -35.10 52.03
N LYS A 569 38.22 -36.32 51.47
CA LYS A 569 38.11 -36.51 50.02
C LYS A 569 36.86 -35.84 49.42
N ARG A 570 35.72 -35.84 50.13
CA ARG A 570 34.50 -35.17 49.67
C ARG A 570 34.63 -33.64 49.75
N ASP A 571 35.24 -33.13 50.82
CA ASP A 571 35.42 -31.70 51.01
C ASP A 571 36.35 -31.13 49.92
N TRP A 572 37.49 -31.78 49.66
CA TRP A 572 38.38 -31.37 48.57
C TRP A 572 37.79 -31.56 47.17
N GLN A 573 36.94 -32.57 46.97
CA GLN A 573 36.20 -32.70 45.71
C GLN A 573 35.24 -31.51 45.50
N HIS A 574 34.61 -31.03 46.58
CA HIS A 574 33.74 -29.85 46.52
C HIS A 574 34.53 -28.58 46.17
N ASP A 575 35.71 -28.39 46.75
CA ASP A 575 36.59 -27.26 46.45
C ASP A 575 37.10 -27.31 45.02
N PHE A 576 37.47 -28.49 44.52
CA PHE A 576 37.81 -28.70 43.11
C PHE A 576 36.64 -28.32 42.17
N ASP A 577 35.43 -28.78 42.47
CA ASP A 577 34.25 -28.50 41.65
C ASP A 577 33.95 -26.98 41.62
N ASN A 578 34.13 -26.30 42.75
CA ASN A 578 34.00 -24.84 42.85
C ASN A 578 35.08 -24.09 42.05
N ALA A 579 36.35 -24.51 42.16
CA ALA A 579 37.46 -23.94 41.40
C ALA A 579 37.25 -24.13 39.89
N LYS A 580 36.82 -25.33 39.48
CA LYS A 580 36.46 -25.64 38.09
C LYS A 580 35.32 -24.78 37.58
N TYR A 581 34.24 -24.63 38.33
CA TYR A 581 33.13 -23.78 37.93
C TYR A 581 33.54 -22.30 37.81
N THR A 582 34.41 -21.84 38.70
CA THR A 582 34.95 -20.46 38.66
C THR A 582 35.80 -20.23 37.42
N TYR A 583 36.67 -21.18 37.08
CA TYR A 583 37.43 -21.17 35.82
C TYR A 583 36.51 -21.12 34.59
N LEU A 584 35.48 -21.97 34.55
CA LEU A 584 34.50 -21.99 33.47
C LEU A 584 33.80 -20.65 33.28
N CYS A 585 33.40 -20.00 34.36
CA CYS A 585 32.79 -18.66 34.32
C CYS A 585 33.78 -17.62 33.77
N ALA A 586 35.03 -17.65 34.22
CA ALA A 586 36.07 -16.73 33.75
C ALA A 586 36.41 -16.94 32.27
N LEU A 587 36.50 -18.19 31.82
CA LEU A 587 36.69 -18.53 30.41
C LEU A 587 35.53 -17.97 29.58
N LYS A 588 34.29 -18.23 29.98
CA LYS A 588 33.10 -17.73 29.27
C LYS A 588 33.07 -16.22 29.19
N ASP A 589 33.30 -15.51 30.29
CA ASP A 589 33.39 -14.06 30.30
C ASP A 589 34.51 -13.54 29.37
N SER A 590 35.63 -14.24 29.32
CA SER A 590 36.75 -13.85 28.46
C SER A 590 36.51 -14.16 26.99
N LEU A 591 35.66 -15.11 26.63
CA LEU A 591 35.30 -15.37 25.23
C LEU A 591 34.25 -14.38 24.71
N ILE A 592 33.39 -13.87 25.60
CA ILE A 592 32.26 -12.98 25.26
C ILE A 592 32.60 -11.49 25.42
N GLY A 593 33.62 -11.17 26.24
CA GLY A 593 34.01 -9.81 26.58
C GLY A 593 34.44 -8.94 25.39
N PRO A 594 34.50 -7.60 25.58
CA PRO A 594 34.88 -6.65 24.52
C PRO A 594 36.33 -6.79 24.06
N ASP A 595 37.18 -7.38 24.91
CA ASP A 595 38.58 -7.68 24.62
C ASP A 595 38.82 -9.16 24.95
N PRO A 596 38.41 -10.07 24.05
CA PRO A 596 38.42 -11.48 24.36
C PRO A 596 39.83 -11.97 24.67
N LEU A 597 39.99 -12.52 25.86
CA LEU A 597 41.24 -13.08 26.36
C LEU A 597 42.44 -12.12 26.23
N ARG A 598 42.27 -10.85 26.59
CA ARG A 598 43.37 -9.85 26.59
C ARG A 598 44.34 -10.00 27.77
N ASP A 599 43.88 -10.53 28.91
CA ASP A 599 44.72 -10.73 30.10
C ASP A 599 44.70 -12.22 30.53
N TYR A 600 45.63 -12.98 29.94
CA TYR A 600 45.81 -14.40 30.25
C TYR A 600 46.42 -14.67 31.62
N SER A 601 47.03 -13.68 32.25
CA SER A 601 47.74 -13.87 33.52
C SER A 601 46.79 -14.29 34.66
N GLY A 602 45.52 -13.90 34.57
CA GLY A 602 44.49 -14.29 35.53
C GLY A 602 44.13 -15.78 35.50
N PHE A 603 44.39 -16.50 34.39
CA PHE A 603 44.03 -17.92 34.29
C PHE A 603 45.01 -18.86 35.00
N LYS A 604 46.23 -18.40 35.31
CA LYS A 604 47.21 -19.14 36.13
C LYS A 604 46.97 -18.99 37.64
N LYS A 605 45.88 -18.33 38.03
CA LYS A 605 45.63 -17.88 39.41
C LYS A 605 44.42 -18.58 40.04
N PHE A 606 43.99 -19.71 39.48
CA PHE A 606 42.93 -20.52 40.07
C PHE A 606 43.53 -21.47 41.10
N ASP A 607 42.76 -21.73 42.14
CA ASP A 607 43.16 -22.44 43.37
C ASP A 607 43.54 -23.92 43.15
N PHE A 608 43.72 -24.41 41.93
CA PHE A 608 44.08 -25.81 41.67
C PHE A 608 45.46 -26.19 42.24
N ASP A 609 46.46 -25.31 42.12
CA ASP A 609 47.78 -25.50 42.74
C ASP A 609 47.69 -25.50 44.26
N ASP A 610 46.89 -24.60 44.83
CA ASP A 610 46.65 -24.50 46.27
C ASP A 610 45.92 -25.76 46.80
N ILE A 611 44.90 -26.24 46.08
CA ILE A 611 44.19 -27.49 46.39
C ILE A 611 45.14 -28.68 46.32
N ILE A 612 46.05 -28.74 45.34
CA ILE A 612 47.07 -29.81 45.27
C ILE A 612 47.94 -29.77 46.52
N PHE A 613 48.50 -28.60 46.86
CA PHE A 613 49.39 -28.42 48.00
C PHE A 613 48.71 -28.84 49.33
N ASP A 614 47.47 -28.41 49.54
CA ASP A 614 46.73 -28.74 50.76
C ASP A 614 46.30 -30.22 50.79
N ALA A 615 45.89 -30.79 49.66
CA ALA A 615 45.56 -32.22 49.55
C ALA A 615 46.79 -33.11 49.79
N GLU A 616 47.97 -32.73 49.30
CA GLU A 616 49.23 -33.42 49.58
C GLU A 616 49.58 -33.41 51.07
N SER A 617 49.34 -32.28 51.75
CA SER A 617 49.52 -32.16 53.20
C SER A 617 48.62 -33.12 53.98
N VAL A 618 47.35 -33.26 53.57
CA VAL A 618 46.42 -34.25 54.15
C VAL A 618 46.91 -35.69 53.94
N ILE A 619 47.37 -36.02 52.72
CA ILE A 619 47.90 -37.35 52.41
C ILE A 619 49.12 -37.68 53.27
N LYS A 620 50.01 -36.70 53.46
CA LYS A 620 51.22 -36.85 54.26
C LYS A 620 50.89 -37.12 55.73
N TYR A 621 49.96 -36.36 56.31
CA TYR A 621 49.43 -36.61 57.64
C TYR A 621 48.79 -38.01 57.78
N GLU A 622 47.94 -38.41 56.83
CA GLU A 622 47.30 -39.74 56.86
C GLU A 622 48.33 -40.89 56.76
N ASN A 623 49.38 -40.72 55.97
CA ASN A 623 50.46 -41.70 55.84
C ASN A 623 51.32 -41.77 57.10
N LEU A 624 51.57 -40.64 57.74
CA LEU A 624 52.27 -40.58 59.03
C LEU A 624 51.49 -41.32 60.11
N TYR A 625 50.19 -41.05 60.26
CA TYR A 625 49.34 -41.76 61.22
C TYR A 625 49.27 -43.26 60.95
N ALA A 626 49.14 -43.66 59.69
CA ALA A 626 49.11 -45.07 59.31
C ALA A 626 50.44 -45.81 59.56
N ALA A 627 51.56 -45.09 59.70
CA ALA A 627 52.89 -45.67 59.92
C ALA A 627 53.24 -45.84 61.42
N LEU A 628 52.49 -45.23 62.32
CA LEU A 628 52.69 -45.36 63.76
C LEU A 628 52.06 -46.65 64.30
N SER A 629 52.66 -47.24 65.34
CA SER A 629 52.03 -48.35 66.07
C SER A 629 50.81 -47.87 66.88
N ASP A 630 49.95 -48.79 67.35
CA ASP A 630 48.80 -48.44 68.20
C ASP A 630 49.24 -47.71 69.50
N GLU A 631 50.40 -48.07 70.04
CA GLU A 631 50.99 -47.44 71.24
C GLU A 631 51.54 -46.05 70.92
N GLU A 632 52.25 -45.90 69.80
CA GLU A 632 52.75 -44.60 69.33
C GLU A 632 51.58 -43.66 69.01
N LEU A 633 50.52 -44.14 68.36
CA LEU A 633 49.28 -43.39 68.12
C LEU A 633 48.62 -42.97 69.43
N GLY A 634 48.51 -43.89 70.40
CA GLY A 634 47.97 -43.59 71.72
C GLY A 634 48.75 -42.48 72.43
N ALA A 635 50.09 -42.50 72.30
CA ALA A 635 50.94 -41.44 72.82
C ALA A 635 50.65 -40.11 72.11
N ILE A 636 50.71 -40.05 70.78
CA ILE A 636 50.44 -38.84 69.98
C ILE A 636 49.04 -38.27 70.26
N GLU A 637 48.03 -39.11 70.43
CA GLU A 637 46.67 -38.70 70.79
C GLU A 637 46.60 -38.12 72.20
N HIS A 638 47.33 -38.70 73.15
CA HIS A 638 47.48 -38.11 74.48
C HIS A 638 48.17 -36.75 74.38
N ILE A 639 49.24 -36.61 73.57
CA ILE A 639 49.89 -35.31 73.33
C ILE A 639 48.88 -34.29 72.81
N ARG A 640 48.15 -34.65 71.76
CA ARG A 640 47.11 -33.82 71.16
C ARG A 640 46.11 -33.34 72.20
N SER A 641 45.64 -34.25 73.06
CA SER A 641 44.67 -33.91 74.11
C SER A 641 45.21 -32.91 75.12
N VAL A 642 46.50 -33.00 75.47
CA VAL A 642 47.14 -32.10 76.43
C VAL A 642 47.31 -30.71 75.83
N VAL A 643 47.82 -30.62 74.61
CA VAL A 643 48.12 -29.32 74.00
C VAL A 643 46.86 -28.56 73.63
N THR A 644 45.78 -29.27 73.29
CA THR A 644 44.47 -28.69 72.98
C THR A 644 43.59 -28.45 74.23
N ASP A 645 43.93 -28.94 75.42
CA ASP A 645 43.10 -28.76 76.62
C ASP A 645 43.22 -27.33 77.20
N PRO A 646 42.16 -26.50 77.16
CA PRO A 646 42.21 -25.11 77.63
C PRO A 646 42.37 -24.97 79.15
N ASN A 647 42.26 -26.06 79.92
CA ASN A 647 42.39 -26.06 81.38
C ASN A 647 43.82 -26.26 81.89
N ILE A 648 44.73 -26.69 81.02
CA ILE A 648 46.15 -26.83 81.38
C ILE A 648 46.79 -25.44 81.39
N ARG A 649 47.31 -25.06 82.55
CA ARG A 649 47.93 -23.76 82.87
C ARG A 649 49.45 -23.86 82.80
N ASP A 650 50.13 -22.72 82.68
CA ASP A 650 51.60 -22.66 82.80
C ASP A 650 52.08 -23.00 84.22
N SER A 651 53.40 -23.06 84.42
CA SER A 651 54.02 -23.36 85.71
C SER A 651 53.72 -22.32 86.80
N GLU A 652 53.21 -21.14 86.43
CA GLU A 652 52.80 -20.06 87.33
C GLU A 652 51.28 -20.02 87.56
N GLY A 653 50.52 -20.92 86.91
CA GLY A 653 49.07 -21.02 87.00
C GLY A 653 48.30 -20.12 86.04
N ASN A 654 48.97 -19.42 85.12
CA ASN A 654 48.34 -18.56 84.11
C ASN A 654 47.88 -19.38 82.89
N LYS A 655 46.94 -18.79 82.13
CA LYS A 655 46.50 -19.37 80.85
C LYS A 655 47.50 -18.98 79.75
N TYR A 656 47.83 -19.92 78.88
CA TYR A 656 48.58 -19.65 77.65
C TYR A 656 47.83 -18.62 76.79
N SER A 657 48.55 -17.70 76.14
CA SER A 657 47.98 -16.58 75.37
C SER A 657 47.19 -17.02 74.15
N GLU A 658 47.49 -18.20 73.59
CA GLU A 658 46.84 -18.77 72.42
C GLU A 658 46.40 -20.22 72.71
N GLU A 659 45.21 -20.59 72.22
CA GLU A 659 44.71 -21.96 72.32
C GLU A 659 45.15 -22.75 71.10
N TYR A 660 46.09 -23.68 71.30
CA TYR A 660 46.58 -24.56 70.25
C TYR A 660 45.45 -25.47 69.75
N THR A 661 45.19 -25.44 68.45
CA THR A 661 44.06 -26.11 67.80
C THR A 661 44.44 -27.50 67.28
N TYR A 662 43.41 -28.29 66.94
CA TYR A 662 43.61 -29.58 66.27
C TYR A 662 44.39 -29.42 64.96
N THR A 663 44.04 -28.42 64.15
CA THR A 663 44.68 -28.16 62.86
C THR A 663 46.14 -27.73 63.01
N GLU A 664 46.47 -26.92 64.02
CA GLU A 664 47.86 -26.53 64.30
C GLU A 664 48.70 -27.74 64.74
N PHE A 665 48.12 -28.67 65.52
CA PHE A 665 48.80 -29.92 65.87
C PHE A 665 49.00 -30.85 64.68
N GLU A 666 48.03 -30.92 63.76
CA GLU A 666 48.18 -31.68 62.50
C GLU A 666 49.28 -31.06 61.62
N GLY A 667 49.33 -29.73 61.50
CA GLY A 667 50.39 -29.00 60.80
C GLY A 667 51.77 -29.19 61.45
N PHE A 668 51.84 -29.25 62.77
CA PHE A 668 53.07 -29.59 63.50
C PHE A 668 53.56 -31.00 63.15
N LEU A 669 52.68 -31.99 63.16
CA LEU A 669 53.05 -33.35 62.80
C LEU A 669 53.45 -33.46 61.32
N ASP A 670 52.83 -32.69 60.43
CA ASP A 670 53.24 -32.62 59.03
C ASP A 670 54.65 -32.03 58.86
N ALA A 671 55.02 -31.00 59.62
CA ALA A 671 56.36 -30.42 59.59
C ALA A 671 57.45 -31.40 60.06
N LEU A 672 57.08 -32.46 60.77
CA LEU A 672 57.98 -33.52 61.23
C LEU A 672 57.91 -34.74 60.31
N ASP A 673 59.03 -35.43 60.11
CA ASP A 673 59.01 -36.74 59.48
C ASP A 673 58.55 -37.84 60.46
N VAL A 674 58.18 -39.01 59.93
CA VAL A 674 57.71 -40.15 60.74
C VAL A 674 58.74 -40.61 61.78
N ILE A 675 60.04 -40.40 61.54
CA ILE A 675 61.10 -40.80 62.48
C ILE A 675 61.07 -39.88 63.69
N LYS A 676 61.04 -38.56 63.46
CA LYS A 676 60.93 -37.56 64.53
C LYS A 676 59.66 -37.74 65.36
N VAL A 677 58.51 -38.01 64.72
CA VAL A 677 57.27 -38.26 65.45
C VAL A 677 57.34 -39.53 66.29
N ARG A 678 57.96 -40.61 65.79
CA ARG A 678 58.21 -41.83 66.59
C ARG A 678 59.11 -41.56 67.79
N ASP A 679 60.17 -40.77 67.61
CA ASP A 679 61.09 -40.46 68.69
C ASP A 679 60.42 -39.64 69.78
N ILE A 680 59.61 -38.65 69.40
CA ILE A 680 58.71 -37.94 70.31
C ILE A 680 57.80 -38.93 71.05
N ALA A 681 57.05 -39.76 70.31
CA ALA A 681 56.14 -40.74 70.90
C ALA A 681 56.84 -41.65 71.93
N ARG A 682 58.07 -42.12 71.64
CA ARG A 682 58.87 -42.95 72.57
C ARG A 682 59.24 -42.20 73.85
N VAL A 683 59.71 -40.95 73.76
CA VAL A 683 60.02 -40.14 74.94
C VAL A 683 58.79 -40.02 75.84
N TYR A 684 57.64 -39.74 75.23
CA TYR A 684 56.38 -39.64 75.96
C TYR A 684 55.91 -40.99 76.54
N LEU A 685 56.04 -42.09 75.81
CA LEU A 685 55.73 -43.44 76.29
C LEU A 685 56.58 -43.82 77.51
N ASP A 686 57.88 -43.50 77.52
CA ASP A 686 58.76 -43.77 78.67
C ASP A 686 58.33 -42.98 79.92
N ILE A 687 57.95 -41.71 79.75
CA ILE A 687 57.44 -40.88 80.85
C ILE A 687 56.08 -41.41 81.33
N CYS A 688 55.18 -41.77 80.42
CA CYS A 688 53.88 -42.36 80.72
C CYS A 688 54.03 -43.68 81.50
N SER A 689 54.97 -44.55 81.11
CA SER A 689 55.25 -45.79 81.84
C SER A 689 55.72 -45.50 83.27
N ALA A 690 56.66 -44.58 83.46
CA ALA A 690 57.14 -44.22 84.80
C ALA A 690 56.01 -43.61 85.66
N ARG A 691 55.16 -42.80 85.05
CA ARG A 691 53.98 -42.19 85.67
C ARG A 691 52.95 -43.23 86.12
N GLU A 692 52.62 -44.19 85.25
CA GLU A 692 51.68 -45.28 85.57
C GLU A 692 52.22 -46.22 86.65
N ASP A 693 53.51 -46.54 86.61
CA ASP A 693 54.17 -47.32 87.64
C ASP A 693 54.13 -46.62 89.00
N ALA A 694 54.34 -45.29 89.03
CA ALA A 694 54.19 -44.49 90.24
C ALA A 694 52.75 -44.54 90.77
N LEU A 695 51.74 -44.36 89.90
CA LEU A 695 50.33 -44.47 90.29
C LEU A 695 49.98 -45.86 90.85
N ARG A 696 50.49 -46.92 90.20
CA ARG A 696 50.28 -48.30 90.64
C ARG A 696 50.91 -48.55 92.01
N ALA A 697 52.13 -48.07 92.21
CA ALA A 697 52.82 -48.16 93.50
C ALA A 697 52.05 -47.40 94.61
N ILE A 698 51.58 -46.18 94.34
CA ILE A 698 50.72 -45.42 95.27
C ILE A 698 49.44 -46.19 95.58
N GLY A 699 48.82 -46.81 94.57
CA GLY A 699 47.63 -47.65 94.72
C GLY A 699 47.79 -48.78 95.73
N ASN A 700 48.99 -49.36 95.80
CA ASN A 700 49.34 -50.48 96.67
C ASN A 700 49.73 -50.09 98.10
N VAL A 701 49.93 -48.80 98.40
CA VAL A 701 50.19 -48.32 99.77
C VAL A 701 48.97 -48.60 100.65
N THR A 702 49.16 -49.27 101.79
CA THR A 702 48.03 -49.66 102.65
C THR A 702 47.59 -48.53 103.59
N ARG A 703 48.51 -47.66 104.00
CA ARG A 703 48.20 -46.50 104.87
C ARG A 703 47.58 -45.36 104.07
N GLU A 704 46.31 -45.07 104.38
CA GLU A 704 45.53 -44.05 103.67
C GLU A 704 46.15 -42.65 103.72
N ASP A 705 46.64 -42.19 104.89
CA ASP A 705 47.25 -40.85 104.99
C ASP A 705 48.49 -40.70 104.11
N SER A 706 49.34 -41.74 104.06
CA SER A 706 50.55 -41.76 103.23
C SER A 706 50.21 -41.86 101.74
N LYS A 707 49.17 -42.64 101.41
CA LYS A 707 48.64 -42.74 100.05
C LYS A 707 48.08 -41.42 99.55
N GLN A 708 47.33 -40.69 100.37
CA GLN A 708 46.79 -39.37 100.04
C GLN A 708 47.90 -38.32 99.85
N GLU A 709 48.92 -38.33 100.70
CA GLU A 709 50.06 -37.42 100.56
C GLU A 709 50.88 -37.70 99.29
N LEU A 710 51.16 -38.96 98.99
CA LEU A 710 51.80 -39.34 97.74
C LEU A 710 50.94 -39.02 96.52
N LYS A 711 49.62 -39.19 96.64
CA LYS A 711 48.68 -38.83 95.58
C LYS A 711 48.70 -37.33 95.31
N ARG A 712 48.73 -36.48 96.35
CA ARG A 712 48.91 -35.03 96.19
C ARG A 712 50.23 -34.68 95.51
N LYS A 713 51.35 -35.26 95.95
CA LYS A 713 52.67 -35.04 95.32
C LYS A 713 52.68 -35.47 93.86
N PHE A 714 52.08 -36.63 93.56
CA PHE A 714 51.91 -37.10 92.19
C PHE A 714 51.06 -36.12 91.38
N ASP A 715 49.91 -35.69 91.89
CA ASP A 715 49.00 -34.81 91.17
C ASP A 715 49.64 -33.42 90.93
N ASP A 716 50.40 -32.89 91.89
CA ASP A 716 51.14 -31.63 91.76
C ASP A 716 52.26 -31.75 90.73
N TYR A 717 53.06 -32.82 90.76
CA TYR A 717 54.10 -33.02 89.76
C TYR A 717 53.51 -33.32 88.37
N ASN A 718 52.40 -34.05 88.29
CA ASN A 718 51.72 -34.33 87.04
C ASN A 718 51.21 -33.05 86.37
N LYS A 719 50.76 -32.04 87.13
CA LYS A 719 50.43 -30.72 86.58
C LYS A 719 51.67 -30.05 85.96
N ILE A 720 52.82 -30.11 86.63
CA ILE A 720 54.09 -29.56 86.10
C ILE A 720 54.46 -30.26 84.79
N TYR A 721 54.40 -31.58 84.74
CA TYR A 721 54.70 -32.34 83.53
C TYR A 721 53.77 -31.98 82.36
N LEU A 722 52.45 -31.93 82.60
CA LEU A 722 51.48 -31.56 81.56
C LEU A 722 51.66 -30.11 81.09
N SER A 723 52.03 -29.22 82.01
CA SER A 723 52.36 -27.82 81.71
C SER A 723 53.62 -27.71 80.85
N ASP A 724 54.71 -28.38 81.25
CA ASP A 724 55.98 -28.41 80.51
C ASP A 724 55.74 -28.96 79.09
N MET A 725 54.99 -30.07 78.98
CA MET A 725 54.60 -30.67 77.70
C MET A 725 53.83 -29.71 76.80
N LYS A 726 52.87 -28.96 77.35
CA LYS A 726 52.11 -27.97 76.59
C LYS A 726 52.97 -26.77 76.20
N PHE A 727 53.79 -26.26 77.11
CA PHE A 727 54.70 -25.13 76.88
C PHE A 727 55.69 -25.43 75.74
N PHE A 728 56.33 -26.60 75.78
CA PHE A 728 57.32 -26.96 74.76
C PHE A 728 56.72 -27.11 73.37
N ILE A 729 55.40 -27.38 73.27
CA ILE A 729 54.73 -27.53 71.97
C ILE A 729 54.17 -26.20 71.45
N ILE A 730 53.70 -25.32 72.32
CA ILE A 730 53.06 -24.06 71.87
C ILE A 730 54.10 -22.97 71.55
N ASP A 731 55.23 -22.93 72.25
CA ASP A 731 56.16 -21.79 72.26
C ASP A 731 57.38 -21.97 71.33
N SER A 732 57.33 -22.83 70.31
CA SER A 732 58.49 -23.16 69.47
C SER A 732 58.11 -23.64 68.06
N ASP A 733 59.00 -23.47 67.09
CA ASP A 733 58.89 -24.09 65.75
C ASP A 733 59.19 -25.60 65.80
N SER A 734 58.74 -26.36 64.79
CA SER A 734 58.77 -27.83 64.80
C SER A 734 60.15 -28.44 65.07
N ASP A 735 61.23 -27.84 64.56
CA ASP A 735 62.59 -28.35 64.78
C ASP A 735 63.13 -27.98 66.16
N SER A 736 62.93 -26.74 66.61
CA SER A 736 63.28 -26.30 67.97
C SER A 736 62.53 -27.10 69.04
N MET A 737 61.26 -27.43 68.81
CA MET A 737 60.46 -28.30 69.68
C MET A 737 61.04 -29.70 69.76
N TYR A 738 61.35 -30.29 68.61
CA TYR A 738 61.92 -31.63 68.54
C TYR A 738 63.22 -31.69 69.35
N GLU A 739 64.13 -30.73 69.18
CA GLU A 739 65.37 -30.66 69.96
C GLU A 739 65.13 -30.57 71.46
N LYS A 740 64.14 -29.77 71.90
CA LYS A 740 63.79 -29.63 73.33
C LYS A 740 63.19 -30.91 73.92
N ILE A 741 62.31 -31.60 73.19
CA ILE A 741 61.71 -32.87 73.64
C ILE A 741 62.78 -33.98 73.70
N MET A 742 63.70 -33.98 72.74
CA MET A 742 64.80 -34.94 72.67
C MET A 742 65.95 -34.64 73.62
N ASP A 743 65.95 -33.48 74.31
CA ASP A 743 66.92 -33.19 75.37
C ASP A 743 66.85 -34.30 76.42
N VAL A 744 67.99 -34.97 76.63
CA VAL A 744 68.16 -36.03 77.63
C VAL A 744 67.70 -35.55 79.02
N ASN A 745 67.85 -34.26 79.32
CA ASN A 745 67.41 -33.65 80.56
C ASN A 745 65.88 -33.59 80.67
N TYR A 746 65.13 -33.42 79.58
CA TYR A 746 63.67 -33.40 79.59
C TYR A 746 63.10 -34.78 79.98
N LYS A 747 63.47 -35.82 79.23
CA LYS A 747 63.06 -37.20 79.52
C LYS A 747 63.51 -37.64 80.91
N SER A 748 64.80 -37.45 81.24
CA SER A 748 65.34 -37.94 82.51
C SER A 748 64.73 -37.21 83.71
N ARG A 749 64.47 -35.90 83.63
CA ARG A 749 63.79 -35.12 84.68
C ARG A 749 62.42 -35.71 85.03
N HIS A 750 61.57 -35.96 84.03
CA HIS A 750 60.21 -36.46 84.27
C HIS A 750 60.19 -37.92 84.71
N VAL A 751 60.96 -38.79 84.05
CA VAL A 751 61.09 -40.20 84.44
C VAL A 751 61.63 -40.33 85.87
N ASN A 752 62.69 -39.60 86.23
CA ASN A 752 63.28 -39.67 87.56
C ASN A 752 62.34 -39.13 88.65
N ALA A 753 61.58 -38.07 88.37
CA ALA A 753 60.64 -37.53 89.34
C ALA A 753 59.47 -38.49 89.63
N PHE A 754 58.89 -39.11 88.59
CA PHE A 754 57.86 -40.14 88.81
C PHE A 754 58.45 -41.39 89.49
N ASN A 755 59.66 -41.81 89.12
CA ASN A 755 60.34 -42.91 89.80
C ASN A 755 60.64 -42.59 91.27
N ALA A 756 61.03 -41.37 91.63
CA ALA A 756 61.23 -40.97 93.02
C ALA A 756 59.94 -41.08 93.84
N ILE A 757 58.79 -40.71 93.26
CA ILE A 757 57.47 -40.88 93.89
C ILE A 757 57.13 -42.37 94.01
N LYS A 758 57.39 -43.17 92.97
CA LYS A 758 57.21 -44.62 92.98
C LYS A 758 58.02 -45.30 94.07
N ASP A 759 59.31 -44.99 94.16
CA ASP A 759 60.24 -45.58 95.12
C ASP A 759 59.86 -45.18 96.55
N GLN A 760 59.41 -43.94 96.74
CA GLN A 760 58.83 -43.50 98.01
C GLN A 760 57.57 -44.30 98.37
N ALA A 761 56.68 -44.55 97.40
CA ALA A 761 55.48 -45.37 97.62
C ALA A 761 55.80 -46.83 97.97
N ILE A 762 56.75 -47.45 97.28
CA ILE A 762 57.20 -48.83 97.55
C ILE A 762 57.86 -48.95 98.93
N SER A 763 58.52 -47.89 99.40
CA SER A 763 59.17 -47.87 100.73
C SER A 763 58.19 -47.80 101.91
N LEU A 764 56.90 -47.58 101.63
CA LEU A 764 55.85 -47.46 102.63
C LEU A 764 54.97 -48.72 102.65
N PRO A 765 54.63 -49.26 103.84
CA PRO A 765 53.82 -50.47 103.96
C PRO A 765 52.37 -50.30 103.50
#